data_AF-A0A5D0QS86-F1
#
_entry.id   AF-A0A5D0QS86-F1
#
_cell.length_a   1.000
_cell.length_b   1.000
_cell.length_c   1.000
_cell.angle_alpha   90.00
_cell.angle_beta   90.00
_cell.angle_gamma   90.00
#
_symmetry.space_group_name_H-M   'P 1'
#
loop_
_entity.id
_entity.type
_entity.pdbx_description
1 polymer ?
#
loop_
_entity_poly.entity_id
_entity_poly.type
_entity_poly.pdbx_seq_one_letter_code
_entity_poly.pdbx_strand_id
1 'polypeptide(L)'
;MKNALFIMACLWSLMSWSQNVTADAFAYTPQELIEDVLIDSDCISNVVVTNAVSGNFNGSDLSYGYFEANGSSFPFQSGIVMSTGRLQNTAGPNTSLSDDTAPNWIGDTDLESALNESNTINATILEFEFEAIADQISFRYIFASEEYQQGDPNTCRYSDLFGFLIRPVNETRYTNIAVVPNTRTPIKVTTVHSGIPGSCNPINEQYFGGWNGPTAPINFNGQTEVLTAVADVIPNTTYHVKLVISDEQNYRYDSAVYLEAGSFQLSSNLGPDLLIAQNTALCADESVQLDAFQPGNNMYKWFRNGTELLTETNATFTVTQPGNYAVEVNIDGTCFSTGKVTIEYAPDPIVSNTTLIACDLDLNGFTTYNLFDAETTITNGDTQLSADSFYNTFIGAEQTGNGLITNPSNYNNTSILETVYARITNSNGCISVAEIILDIANNPVNLAPFTSCDTDFDGIINFDISELESYVISQPDVPNTASVSFFETQTDMENQTNEVSGTYENTNSPNSVTLFVQIRDNGNCYAFTTLALQVFDAPELIPDESIFYCLNEFPNTVFINSGVQQNPSNFTYSWDLNGLDLNLNTNQIAINETGVYTVFVTNTNQCTSIRNIEVLPSNIPTIDDIVVVDASSNNTITVFVSGEGTYEYALDSGTFQNSPTFTNVSAGVHTITVNDINECGSVSQDVSVLGFPKFFTPNGDGMNDVWKPLGVNTKTNKLQISIFDRYGKLIKQINASNSGWNGTYKGQQLGSDDYWYRAVLPNGKEYLGHFSLVR
;
A
#
# COMPACT_ATOMS: atom_id res chain seq x y z
N MET A 1 -37.65 67.95 40.04
CA MET A 1 -37.74 66.60 39.45
C MET A 1 -38.27 66.74 38.03
N LYS A 2 -37.33 66.97 37.11
CA LYS A 2 -37.51 66.87 35.67
C LYS A 2 -37.41 65.38 35.30
N ASN A 3 -38.00 64.98 34.16
CA ASN A 3 -37.86 63.68 33.47
C ASN A 3 -38.99 62.67 33.70
N ALA A 4 -40.20 62.95 33.20
CA ALA A 4 -41.21 61.90 33.03
C ALA A 4 -42.21 62.10 31.87
N LEU A 5 -41.95 63.00 30.91
CA LEU A 5 -42.96 63.34 29.88
C LEU A 5 -42.41 63.52 28.45
N PHE A 6 -41.26 62.89 28.13
CA PHE A 6 -40.63 63.01 26.81
C PHE A 6 -40.23 61.68 26.15
N ILE A 7 -40.86 60.56 26.53
CA ILE A 7 -40.55 59.24 25.94
C ILE A 7 -41.87 58.49 25.66
N MET A 8 -42.68 59.02 24.74
CA MET A 8 -43.76 58.24 24.11
C MET A 8 -44.05 58.77 22.71
N ALA A 9 -43.00 59.04 21.93
CA ALA A 9 -43.11 59.50 20.54
C ALA A 9 -42.01 58.96 19.59
N CYS A 10 -41.14 58.02 20.01
CA CYS A 10 -40.03 57.53 19.18
C CYS A 10 -39.95 56.00 19.04
N LEU A 11 -41.11 55.33 18.98
CA LEU A 11 -41.20 53.92 18.57
C LEU A 11 -42.30 53.77 17.51
N TRP A 12 -42.19 54.56 16.44
CA TRP A 12 -42.71 54.11 15.15
C TRP A 12 -41.51 53.47 14.45
N SER A 13 -41.43 52.15 14.53
CA SER A 13 -40.68 51.37 13.55
C SER A 13 -41.20 51.80 12.18
N LEU A 14 -40.40 52.56 11.44
CA LEU A 14 -40.62 52.74 10.02
C LEU A 14 -40.56 51.33 9.43
N MET A 15 -41.73 50.74 9.15
CA MET A 15 -41.81 49.63 8.21
C MET A 15 -41.30 50.20 6.89
N SER A 16 -40.05 49.93 6.54
CA SER A 16 -39.55 50.20 5.19
C SER A 16 -40.20 49.15 4.30
N TRP A 17 -41.22 49.57 3.55
CA TRP A 17 -41.74 48.78 2.44
C TRP A 17 -40.60 48.70 1.41
N SER A 18 -40.23 47.49 0.99
CA SER A 18 -39.32 47.36 -0.14
C SER A 18 -39.96 48.08 -1.33
N GLN A 19 -39.22 49.01 -1.94
CA GLN A 19 -39.64 49.62 -3.19
C GLN A 19 -39.46 48.55 -4.28
N ASN A 20 -40.46 48.39 -5.13
CA ASN A 20 -40.43 47.45 -6.25
C ASN A 20 -40.39 48.23 -7.56
N VAL A 21 -39.98 47.54 -8.62
CA VAL A 21 -40.15 48.04 -9.98
C VAL A 21 -41.63 48.30 -10.24
N THR A 22 -41.94 49.37 -10.94
CA THR A 22 -43.29 49.65 -11.47
C THR A 22 -43.25 49.60 -12.99
N ALA A 23 -44.27 49.02 -13.62
CA ALA A 23 -44.37 48.94 -15.07
C ALA A 23 -45.70 49.55 -15.58
N ASP A 24 -45.63 50.29 -16.69
CA ASP A 24 -46.77 50.95 -17.32
C ASP A 24 -46.78 50.65 -18.84
N ALA A 25 -47.84 49.99 -19.29
CA ALA A 25 -48.04 49.57 -20.67
C ALA A 25 -48.34 50.74 -21.61
N PHE A 26 -48.77 51.89 -21.07
CA PHE A 26 -49.32 53.00 -21.86
C PHE A 26 -48.61 54.33 -21.60
N ALA A 27 -47.53 54.32 -20.82
CA ALA A 27 -46.70 55.50 -20.58
C ALA A 27 -46.08 56.04 -21.88
N TYR A 28 -45.72 55.14 -22.80
CA TYR A 28 -45.08 55.45 -24.08
C TYR A 28 -45.68 54.58 -25.20
N THR A 29 -45.74 55.13 -26.41
CA THR A 29 -46.02 54.36 -27.62
C THR A 29 -44.82 53.47 -27.99
N PRO A 30 -44.99 52.44 -28.84
CA PRO A 30 -43.85 51.62 -29.29
C PRO A 30 -42.70 52.43 -29.91
N GLN A 31 -43.03 53.48 -30.68
CA GLN A 31 -42.03 54.38 -31.26
C GLN A 31 -41.23 55.10 -30.17
N GLU A 32 -41.91 55.71 -29.19
CA GLU A 32 -41.26 56.44 -28.10
C GLU A 32 -40.48 55.49 -27.17
N LEU A 33 -40.93 54.24 -26.96
CA LEU A 33 -40.15 53.24 -26.22
C LEU A 33 -38.79 52.99 -26.90
N ILE A 34 -38.76 52.82 -28.21
CA ILE A 34 -37.50 52.57 -28.91
C ILE A 34 -36.65 53.85 -29.01
N GLU A 35 -37.23 54.95 -29.51
CA GLU A 35 -36.50 56.17 -29.83
C GLU A 35 -36.09 56.96 -28.56
N ASP A 36 -37.04 57.21 -27.65
CA ASP A 36 -36.83 58.09 -26.50
C ASP A 36 -36.39 57.35 -25.23
N VAL A 37 -36.69 56.05 -25.10
CA VAL A 37 -36.32 55.26 -23.91
C VAL A 37 -35.09 54.39 -24.16
N LEU A 38 -35.10 53.51 -25.17
CA LEU A 38 -34.01 52.55 -25.36
C LEU A 38 -32.75 53.20 -25.96
N ILE A 39 -32.93 54.05 -26.97
CA ILE A 39 -31.85 54.68 -27.74
C ILE A 39 -31.41 55.99 -27.11
N ASP A 40 -32.33 56.96 -26.93
CA ASP A 40 -32.07 58.29 -26.32
C ASP A 40 -30.77 58.94 -26.82
N SER A 41 -30.56 58.94 -28.14
CA SER A 41 -29.30 59.35 -28.76
C SER A 41 -29.48 59.93 -30.15
N ASP A 42 -28.98 61.15 -30.35
CA ASP A 42 -28.92 61.81 -31.66
C ASP A 42 -27.92 61.15 -32.64
N CYS A 43 -27.11 60.20 -32.15
CA CYS A 43 -26.06 59.52 -32.92
C CYS A 43 -26.56 58.28 -33.65
N ILE A 44 -27.78 57.86 -33.35
CA ILE A 44 -28.49 56.78 -34.02
C ILE A 44 -29.72 57.40 -34.67
N SER A 45 -29.82 57.27 -35.98
CA SER A 45 -30.78 58.02 -36.78
C SER A 45 -31.72 57.09 -37.54
N ASN A 46 -32.74 57.66 -38.18
CA ASN A 46 -33.75 56.91 -38.94
C ASN A 46 -34.41 55.79 -38.13
N VAL A 47 -34.63 56.04 -36.83
CA VAL A 47 -35.29 55.09 -35.93
C VAL A 47 -36.77 54.99 -36.29
N VAL A 48 -37.21 53.84 -36.78
CA VAL A 48 -38.60 53.62 -37.19
C VAL A 48 -39.10 52.28 -36.68
N VAL A 49 -40.10 52.28 -35.80
CA VAL A 49 -40.77 51.05 -35.37
C VAL A 49 -41.66 50.52 -36.50
N THR A 50 -41.38 49.29 -36.93
CA THR A 50 -42.05 48.66 -38.07
C THR A 50 -43.13 47.67 -37.65
N ASN A 51 -43.02 47.08 -36.46
CA ASN A 51 -43.98 46.12 -35.93
C ASN A 51 -43.94 46.09 -34.39
N ALA A 52 -45.08 45.86 -33.75
CA ALA A 52 -45.18 45.62 -32.32
C ALA A 52 -46.29 44.60 -32.04
N VAL A 53 -45.96 43.53 -31.31
CA VAL A 53 -46.89 42.44 -30.98
C VAL A 53 -46.94 42.29 -29.46
N SER A 54 -48.16 42.22 -28.92
CA SER A 54 -48.43 42.03 -27.49
C SER A 54 -49.56 41.04 -27.30
N GLY A 55 -49.59 40.40 -26.13
CA GLY A 55 -50.78 39.72 -25.64
C GLY A 55 -51.98 40.67 -25.58
N ASN A 56 -53.15 40.21 -26.04
CA ASN A 56 -54.39 40.98 -26.01
C ASN A 56 -55.17 40.73 -24.72
N PHE A 57 -54.93 41.58 -23.71
CA PHE A 57 -55.59 41.50 -22.41
C PHE A 57 -56.80 42.42 -22.30
N ASN A 58 -57.68 42.43 -23.31
CA ASN A 58 -58.88 43.27 -23.38
C ASN A 58 -58.59 44.79 -23.29
N GLY A 59 -57.39 45.22 -23.68
CA GLY A 59 -56.95 46.61 -23.65
C GLY A 59 -56.69 47.16 -22.25
N SER A 60 -56.72 46.35 -21.20
CA SER A 60 -56.36 46.78 -19.84
C SER A 60 -54.86 46.70 -19.55
N ASP A 61 -54.13 45.93 -20.36
CA ASP A 61 -52.72 45.64 -20.17
C ASP A 61 -52.09 45.18 -21.51
N LEU A 62 -50.76 45.19 -21.55
CA LEU A 62 -49.93 44.65 -22.64
C LEU A 62 -48.92 43.64 -22.07
N SER A 63 -48.08 43.08 -22.92
CA SER A 63 -46.95 42.22 -22.54
C SER A 63 -45.59 42.92 -22.65
N TYR A 64 -45.58 44.22 -23.00
CA TYR A 64 -44.40 45.10 -22.94
C TYR A 64 -44.79 46.49 -22.46
N GLY A 65 -43.81 47.25 -21.97
CA GLY A 65 -44.01 48.64 -21.59
C GLY A 65 -42.77 49.27 -20.96
N TYR A 66 -42.94 50.45 -20.38
CA TYR A 66 -41.89 51.16 -19.65
C TYR A 66 -41.86 50.72 -18.18
N PHE A 67 -40.67 50.60 -17.60
CA PHE A 67 -40.51 50.36 -16.17
C PHE A 67 -39.64 51.42 -15.50
N GLU A 68 -39.87 51.60 -14.19
CA GLU A 68 -39.00 52.38 -13.30
C GLU A 68 -38.68 51.56 -12.06
N ALA A 69 -37.43 51.64 -11.60
CA ALA A 69 -37.02 50.98 -10.35
C ALA A 69 -37.62 51.63 -9.10
N ASN A 70 -38.05 52.89 -9.17
CA ASN A 70 -38.68 53.61 -8.06
C ASN A 70 -37.88 53.53 -6.74
N GLY A 71 -36.55 53.60 -6.82
CA GLY A 71 -35.63 53.49 -5.68
C GLY A 71 -35.41 52.07 -5.13
N SER A 72 -35.94 51.05 -5.81
CA SER A 72 -35.68 49.64 -5.52
C SER A 72 -34.20 49.25 -5.72
N SER A 73 -33.85 48.04 -5.28
CA SER A 73 -32.53 47.45 -5.51
C SER A 73 -32.32 46.90 -6.93
N PHE A 74 -33.25 47.15 -7.86
CA PHE A 74 -33.13 46.64 -9.22
C PHE A 74 -31.94 47.32 -9.95
N PRO A 75 -31.14 46.60 -10.77
CA PRO A 75 -29.90 47.14 -11.34
C PRO A 75 -30.10 48.32 -12.30
N PHE A 76 -31.25 48.37 -12.98
CA PHE A 76 -31.58 49.45 -13.93
C PHE A 76 -32.54 50.45 -13.30
N GLN A 77 -32.30 51.75 -13.48
CA GLN A 77 -33.19 52.79 -12.94
C GLN A 77 -34.52 52.89 -13.71
N SER A 78 -34.48 52.67 -15.03
CA SER A 78 -35.65 52.65 -15.90
C SER A 78 -35.32 51.95 -17.21
N GLY A 79 -36.34 51.69 -18.03
CA GLY A 79 -36.17 51.10 -19.36
C GLY A 79 -37.42 50.46 -19.93
N ILE A 80 -37.23 49.52 -20.85
CA ILE A 80 -38.30 48.71 -21.43
C ILE A 80 -38.31 47.36 -20.74
N VAL A 81 -39.49 46.81 -20.45
CA VAL A 81 -39.63 45.40 -20.11
C VAL A 81 -40.56 44.73 -21.13
N MET A 82 -40.19 43.53 -21.57
CA MET A 82 -41.00 42.67 -22.43
C MET A 82 -41.16 41.33 -21.73
N SER A 83 -42.37 40.78 -21.71
CA SER A 83 -42.69 39.54 -21.01
C SER A 83 -43.48 38.57 -21.89
N THR A 84 -43.42 37.28 -21.59
CA THR A 84 -44.31 36.25 -22.17
C THR A 84 -45.67 36.18 -21.47
N GLY A 85 -45.88 37.01 -20.44
CA GLY A 85 -47.15 37.18 -19.73
C GLY A 85 -47.66 38.63 -19.72
N ARG A 86 -48.45 38.95 -18.70
CA ARG A 86 -48.93 40.32 -18.44
C ARG A 86 -47.80 41.22 -17.94
N LEU A 87 -47.74 42.45 -18.46
CA LEU A 87 -46.79 43.44 -17.98
C LEU A 87 -46.95 43.73 -16.48
N GLN A 88 -48.19 43.77 -15.97
CA GLN A 88 -48.44 44.03 -14.54
C GLN A 88 -47.81 42.97 -13.61
N ASN A 89 -47.52 41.76 -14.10
CA ASN A 89 -46.89 40.71 -13.31
C ASN A 89 -45.36 40.78 -13.33
N THR A 90 -44.77 41.73 -14.06
CA THR A 90 -43.31 41.89 -14.08
C THR A 90 -42.79 42.58 -12.81
N ALA A 91 -43.59 43.49 -12.28
CA ALA A 91 -43.31 44.25 -11.06
C ALA A 91 -43.36 43.37 -9.81
N GLY A 92 -42.39 43.56 -8.89
CA GLY A 92 -42.37 42.88 -7.61
C GLY A 92 -43.51 43.32 -6.66
N PRO A 93 -43.69 42.62 -5.53
CA PRO A 93 -42.76 41.64 -4.98
C PRO A 93 -42.98 40.24 -5.56
N ASN A 94 -41.93 39.42 -5.61
CA ASN A 94 -42.01 38.02 -6.10
C ASN A 94 -42.88 37.11 -5.20
N THR A 95 -44.18 37.19 -5.34
CA THR A 95 -45.15 36.55 -4.42
C THR A 95 -46.29 35.84 -5.14
N SER A 96 -46.33 35.93 -6.46
CA SER A 96 -47.32 35.30 -7.32
C SER A 96 -46.63 34.67 -8.52
N LEU A 97 -47.11 33.52 -8.97
CA LEU A 97 -46.68 32.95 -10.23
C LEU A 97 -47.29 33.74 -11.40
N SER A 98 -46.47 34.15 -12.36
CA SER A 98 -46.93 34.57 -13.68
C SER A 98 -47.07 33.35 -14.61
N ASP A 99 -48.25 33.15 -15.19
CA ASP A 99 -48.58 32.04 -16.10
C ASP A 99 -49.67 32.41 -17.13
N ASP A 100 -49.63 33.66 -17.60
CA ASP A 100 -50.69 34.27 -18.40
C ASP A 100 -50.63 33.90 -19.90
N THR A 101 -51.80 33.90 -20.55
CA THR A 101 -51.89 33.81 -22.01
C THR A 101 -53.04 34.65 -22.54
N ALA A 102 -53.03 34.93 -23.85
CA ALA A 102 -54.03 35.76 -24.51
C ALA A 102 -54.49 35.16 -25.85
N PRO A 103 -55.73 35.45 -26.30
CA PRO A 103 -56.23 34.95 -27.58
C PRO A 103 -55.37 35.39 -28.77
N ASN A 104 -55.03 34.46 -29.66
CA ASN A 104 -54.22 34.67 -30.88
C ASN A 104 -52.78 35.16 -30.62
N TRP A 105 -52.25 34.96 -29.41
CA TRP A 105 -50.87 35.29 -29.09
C TRP A 105 -49.95 34.12 -29.48
N ILE A 106 -49.61 34.09 -30.77
CA ILE A 106 -48.82 33.01 -31.38
C ILE A 106 -47.31 33.18 -31.13
N GLY A 107 -46.51 32.18 -31.48
CA GLY A 107 -45.05 32.24 -31.44
C GLY A 107 -44.41 33.01 -32.60
N ASP A 108 -43.08 32.91 -32.72
CA ASP A 108 -42.29 33.59 -33.76
C ASP A 108 -41.27 32.63 -34.40
N THR A 109 -41.36 32.46 -35.72
CA THR A 109 -40.52 31.53 -36.48
C THR A 109 -39.09 32.02 -36.71
N ASP A 110 -38.86 33.34 -36.64
CA ASP A 110 -37.50 33.89 -36.77
C ASP A 110 -36.71 33.59 -35.50
N LEU A 111 -37.35 33.69 -34.33
CA LEU A 111 -36.80 33.30 -33.05
C LEU A 111 -36.44 31.81 -33.00
N GLU A 112 -37.38 30.95 -33.39
CA GLU A 112 -37.17 29.50 -33.53
C GLU A 112 -35.95 29.20 -34.41
N SER A 113 -35.88 29.85 -35.58
CA SER A 113 -34.79 29.65 -36.54
C SER A 113 -33.44 30.16 -36.02
N ALA A 114 -33.43 31.31 -35.33
CA ALA A 114 -32.21 31.95 -34.83
C ALA A 114 -31.61 31.21 -33.62
N LEU A 115 -32.47 30.63 -32.77
CA LEU A 115 -32.08 29.89 -31.57
C LEU A 115 -31.98 28.38 -31.78
N ASN A 116 -32.38 27.89 -32.96
CA ASN A 116 -32.52 26.47 -33.27
C ASN A 116 -33.48 25.75 -32.30
N GLU A 117 -34.65 26.33 -32.11
CA GLU A 117 -35.74 25.82 -31.27
C GLU A 117 -37.04 25.67 -32.06
N SER A 118 -38.10 25.18 -31.41
CA SER A 118 -39.41 25.00 -32.04
C SER A 118 -40.56 25.09 -31.04
N ASN A 119 -41.76 25.37 -31.54
CA ASN A 119 -43.00 25.44 -30.76
C ASN A 119 -43.05 26.60 -29.77
N THR A 120 -42.63 27.78 -30.23
CA THR A 120 -42.81 29.02 -29.48
C THR A 120 -44.28 29.43 -29.44
N ILE A 121 -44.70 30.06 -28.34
CA ILE A 121 -46.01 30.69 -28.17
C ILE A 121 -45.89 31.99 -27.36
N ASN A 122 -46.95 32.79 -27.27
CA ASN A 122 -46.96 34.06 -26.51
C ASN A 122 -45.80 35.01 -26.89
N ALA A 123 -45.46 35.15 -28.18
CA ALA A 123 -44.35 36.00 -28.59
C ALA A 123 -44.68 37.49 -28.43
N THR A 124 -43.96 38.17 -27.54
CA THR A 124 -43.91 39.64 -27.46
C THR A 124 -42.83 40.15 -28.37
N ILE A 125 -43.17 41.09 -29.26
CA ILE A 125 -42.27 41.55 -30.32
C ILE A 125 -42.23 43.07 -30.38
N LEU A 126 -41.03 43.64 -30.47
CA LEU A 126 -40.78 45.02 -30.91
C LEU A 126 -39.79 45.00 -32.07
N GLU A 127 -40.21 45.45 -33.25
CA GLU A 127 -39.34 45.55 -34.43
C GLU A 127 -39.13 46.99 -34.84
N PHE A 128 -37.89 47.35 -35.17
CA PHE A 128 -37.54 48.69 -35.62
C PHE A 128 -36.36 48.68 -36.57
N GLU A 129 -36.25 49.74 -37.35
CA GLU A 129 -35.11 50.03 -38.20
C GLU A 129 -34.29 51.17 -37.61
N PHE A 130 -32.97 51.16 -37.82
CA PHE A 130 -32.08 52.25 -37.40
C PHE A 130 -30.85 52.35 -38.33
N GLU A 131 -30.18 53.50 -38.30
CA GLU A 131 -28.87 53.73 -38.91
C GLU A 131 -27.88 54.27 -37.86
N ALA A 132 -26.71 53.65 -37.77
CA ALA A 132 -25.62 54.07 -36.89
C ALA A 132 -24.40 54.52 -37.69
N ILE A 133 -23.66 55.49 -37.15
CA ILE A 133 -22.43 56.01 -37.78
C ILE A 133 -21.15 55.31 -37.31
N ALA A 134 -21.21 54.58 -36.19
CA ALA A 134 -20.13 53.70 -35.74
C ALA A 134 -20.28 52.30 -36.36
N ASP A 135 -19.23 51.50 -36.27
CA ASP A 135 -19.20 50.12 -36.75
C ASP A 135 -19.71 49.08 -35.72
N GLN A 136 -20.11 49.52 -34.53
CA GLN A 136 -20.69 48.65 -33.52
C GLN A 136 -21.76 49.39 -32.71
N ILE A 137 -22.80 48.64 -32.34
CA ILE A 137 -23.81 49.04 -31.35
C ILE A 137 -23.77 48.10 -30.15
N SER A 138 -24.22 48.57 -29.01
CA SER A 138 -24.40 47.76 -27.81
C SER A 138 -25.66 48.15 -27.06
N PHE A 139 -26.22 47.25 -26.27
CA PHE A 139 -27.26 47.56 -25.28
C PHE A 139 -27.20 46.61 -24.08
N ARG A 140 -27.76 47.03 -22.95
CA ARG A 140 -27.74 46.26 -21.70
C ARG A 140 -29.11 45.68 -21.37
N TYR A 141 -29.12 44.45 -20.88
CA TYR A 141 -30.35 43.74 -20.52
C TYR A 141 -30.17 42.76 -19.36
N ILE A 142 -31.31 42.38 -18.76
CA ILE A 142 -31.44 41.30 -17.78
C ILE A 142 -32.53 40.37 -18.29
N PHE A 143 -32.25 39.06 -18.32
CA PHE A 143 -33.28 38.04 -18.54
C PHE A 143 -33.73 37.48 -17.19
N ALA A 144 -35.03 37.41 -16.95
CA ALA A 144 -35.65 36.93 -15.73
C ALA A 144 -36.75 35.93 -16.06
N SER A 145 -36.95 34.92 -15.22
CA SER A 145 -37.90 33.84 -15.51
C SER A 145 -38.46 33.22 -14.24
N GLU A 146 -39.72 32.77 -14.32
CA GLU A 146 -40.36 31.92 -13.32
C GLU A 146 -39.80 30.48 -13.33
N GLU A 147 -39.14 30.08 -14.43
CA GLU A 147 -38.53 28.75 -14.60
C GLU A 147 -37.20 28.60 -13.87
N TYR A 148 -36.62 29.70 -13.37
CA TYR A 148 -35.57 29.65 -12.35
C TYR A 148 -36.13 29.14 -11.02
N GLN A 149 -36.28 27.83 -10.88
CA GLN A 149 -36.83 27.18 -9.69
C GLN A 149 -35.72 26.66 -8.77
N GLN A 150 -35.43 27.40 -7.69
CA GLN A 150 -34.35 27.07 -6.77
C GLN A 150 -34.49 25.66 -6.18
N GLY A 151 -33.50 24.80 -6.43
CA GLY A 151 -33.47 23.42 -5.94
C GLY A 151 -34.34 22.43 -6.75
N ASP A 152 -35.00 22.89 -7.82
CA ASP A 152 -35.82 22.05 -8.69
C ASP A 152 -35.07 21.70 -10.00
N PRO A 153 -35.02 20.41 -10.40
CA PRO A 153 -34.49 19.97 -11.70
C PRO A 153 -35.06 20.65 -12.94
N ASN A 154 -36.24 21.26 -12.87
CA ASN A 154 -36.89 21.94 -13.99
C ASN A 154 -36.07 23.13 -14.51
N THR A 155 -35.32 23.82 -13.65
CA THR A 155 -34.36 24.87 -14.05
C THR A 155 -33.37 24.36 -15.10
N CYS A 156 -33.02 23.07 -15.06
CA CYS A 156 -32.06 22.47 -16.01
C CYS A 156 -32.72 22.01 -17.33
N ARG A 157 -34.03 22.14 -17.50
CA ARG A 157 -34.80 21.44 -18.55
C ARG A 157 -35.67 22.34 -19.40
N TYR A 158 -36.16 23.43 -18.82
CA TYR A 158 -37.11 24.32 -19.46
C TYR A 158 -36.57 25.74 -19.45
N SER A 159 -36.85 26.46 -20.52
CA SER A 159 -36.50 27.86 -20.69
C SER A 159 -37.43 28.48 -21.72
N ASP A 160 -37.92 29.67 -21.44
CA ASP A 160 -38.43 30.55 -22.48
C ASP A 160 -37.28 31.12 -23.31
N LEU A 161 -37.65 31.69 -24.45
CA LEU A 161 -36.71 32.13 -25.47
C LEU A 161 -36.70 33.66 -25.55
N PHE A 162 -35.52 34.26 -25.45
CA PHE A 162 -35.29 35.66 -25.80
C PHE A 162 -34.30 35.77 -26.97
N GLY A 163 -34.63 36.61 -27.95
CA GLY A 163 -33.77 36.93 -29.06
C GLY A 163 -33.66 38.44 -29.24
N PHE A 164 -32.42 38.91 -29.38
CA PHE A 164 -32.15 40.18 -30.04
C PHE A 164 -31.67 39.86 -31.44
N LEU A 165 -32.58 39.94 -32.39
CA LEU A 165 -32.34 39.53 -33.76
C LEU A 165 -32.01 40.77 -34.59
N ILE A 166 -30.84 40.79 -35.23
CA ILE A 166 -30.38 41.91 -36.05
C ILE A 166 -29.95 41.44 -37.45
N ARG A 167 -30.27 42.22 -38.47
CA ARG A 167 -29.79 42.03 -39.85
C ARG A 167 -29.79 43.35 -40.62
N PRO A 168 -28.95 43.51 -41.65
CA PRO A 168 -29.14 44.54 -42.66
C PRO A 168 -30.52 44.40 -43.34
N VAL A 169 -31.18 45.51 -43.69
CA VAL A 169 -32.52 45.48 -44.32
C VAL A 169 -32.55 44.73 -45.66
N ASN A 170 -31.41 44.62 -46.35
CA ASN A 170 -31.25 43.91 -47.62
C ASN A 170 -30.96 42.40 -47.46
N GLU A 171 -30.78 41.91 -46.23
CA GLU A 171 -30.59 40.50 -45.92
C GLU A 171 -31.87 39.87 -45.36
N THR A 172 -32.00 38.54 -45.42
CA THR A 172 -33.20 37.84 -44.94
C THR A 172 -32.98 37.05 -43.65
N ARG A 173 -31.72 36.85 -43.23
CA ARG A 173 -31.38 36.02 -42.07
C ARG A 173 -30.97 36.91 -40.90
N TYR A 174 -31.56 36.67 -39.74
CA TYR A 174 -31.15 37.31 -38.50
C TYR A 174 -29.91 36.67 -37.87
N THR A 175 -29.14 37.51 -37.20
CA THR A 175 -28.15 37.10 -36.20
C THR A 175 -28.72 37.39 -34.82
N ASN A 176 -28.73 36.40 -33.92
CA ASN A 176 -29.03 36.64 -32.51
C ASN A 176 -27.78 37.17 -31.79
N ILE A 177 -27.89 38.33 -31.14
CA ILE A 177 -26.81 38.92 -30.33
C ILE A 177 -27.08 38.83 -28.83
N ALA A 178 -28.25 38.33 -28.41
CA ALA A 178 -28.54 37.99 -27.02
C ALA A 178 -27.94 36.62 -26.67
N VAL A 179 -26.62 36.60 -26.50
CA VAL A 179 -25.83 35.39 -26.25
C VAL A 179 -25.01 35.53 -24.96
N VAL A 180 -24.63 34.39 -24.38
CA VAL A 180 -23.66 34.32 -23.28
C VAL A 180 -22.36 34.99 -23.75
N PRO A 181 -21.80 35.95 -22.98
CA PRO A 181 -20.64 36.73 -23.42
C PRO A 181 -19.49 35.86 -23.92
N ASN A 182 -18.87 36.27 -25.03
CA ASN A 182 -17.80 35.58 -25.75
C ASN A 182 -18.18 34.19 -26.33
N THR A 183 -19.48 33.90 -26.50
CA THR A 183 -19.96 32.64 -27.11
C THR A 183 -20.99 32.88 -28.21
N ARG A 184 -21.50 31.79 -28.81
CA ARG A 184 -22.70 31.80 -29.66
C ARG A 184 -23.92 31.18 -28.97
N THR A 185 -23.80 30.89 -27.67
CA THR A 185 -24.82 30.21 -26.88
C THR A 185 -25.89 31.24 -26.51
N PRO A 186 -27.15 31.05 -26.89
CA PRO A 186 -28.20 31.99 -26.50
C PRO A 186 -28.42 32.08 -25.00
N ILE A 187 -28.90 33.24 -24.52
CA ILE A 187 -29.33 33.38 -23.12
C ILE A 187 -30.65 32.66 -22.90
N LYS A 188 -30.63 31.74 -21.94
CA LYS A 188 -31.74 30.88 -21.51
C LYS A 188 -31.55 30.53 -20.04
N VAL A 189 -32.63 30.11 -19.37
CA VAL A 189 -32.56 29.49 -18.05
C VAL A 189 -31.60 28.29 -18.06
N THR A 190 -31.68 27.46 -19.11
CA THR A 190 -30.86 26.25 -19.26
C THR A 190 -29.40 26.50 -19.68
N THR A 191 -29.05 27.73 -20.05
CA THR A 191 -27.67 28.10 -20.45
C THR A 191 -27.00 29.04 -19.46
N VAL A 192 -27.73 29.64 -18.52
CA VAL A 192 -27.19 30.51 -17.47
C VAL A 192 -27.90 30.19 -16.15
N HIS A 193 -27.31 29.33 -15.32
CA HIS A 193 -27.86 28.99 -14.02
C HIS A 193 -26.79 28.48 -13.03
N SER A 194 -27.07 28.66 -11.74
CA SER A 194 -26.31 27.99 -10.67
C SER A 194 -26.57 26.48 -10.63
N GLY A 195 -25.67 25.72 -10.02
CA GLY A 195 -25.82 24.27 -9.92
C GLY A 195 -27.03 23.85 -9.09
N ILE A 196 -27.79 22.85 -9.55
CA ILE A 196 -28.90 22.24 -8.80
C ILE A 196 -28.40 20.92 -8.21
N PRO A 197 -28.20 20.82 -6.88
CA PRO A 197 -27.64 19.63 -6.25
C PRO A 197 -28.41 18.36 -6.59
N GLY A 198 -27.71 17.35 -7.11
CA GLY A 198 -28.31 16.08 -7.52
C GLY A 198 -29.04 16.09 -8.86
N SER A 199 -29.03 17.20 -9.62
CA SER A 199 -29.66 17.33 -10.93
C SER A 199 -28.68 17.74 -12.03
N CYS A 200 -28.16 18.98 -11.98
CA CYS A 200 -27.28 19.51 -13.01
C CYS A 200 -26.17 20.39 -12.41
N ASN A 201 -25.00 20.37 -13.04
CA ASN A 201 -23.88 21.24 -12.71
C ASN A 201 -24.19 22.69 -13.10
N PRO A 202 -23.55 23.70 -12.48
CA PRO A 202 -23.67 25.08 -12.92
C PRO A 202 -23.27 25.23 -14.39
N ILE A 203 -24.00 26.06 -15.13
CA ILE A 203 -23.69 26.41 -16.53
C ILE A 203 -23.66 27.93 -16.62
N ASN A 204 -22.49 28.47 -17.01
CA ASN A 204 -22.26 29.92 -17.12
C ASN A 204 -22.68 30.70 -15.86
N GLU A 205 -22.49 30.11 -14.69
CA GLU A 205 -22.96 30.62 -13.39
C GLU A 205 -22.43 32.01 -13.05
N GLN A 206 -21.27 32.41 -13.58
CA GLN A 206 -20.75 33.77 -13.44
C GLN A 206 -21.66 34.86 -14.04
N TYR A 207 -22.60 34.48 -14.91
CA TYR A 207 -23.60 35.38 -15.50
C TYR A 207 -25.00 35.19 -14.88
N PHE A 208 -25.14 34.36 -13.84
CA PHE A 208 -26.38 34.19 -13.09
C PHE A 208 -26.43 35.19 -11.92
N GLY A 209 -27.31 36.19 -12.02
CA GLY A 209 -27.40 37.31 -11.08
C GLY A 209 -28.07 36.95 -9.76
N GLY A 210 -28.80 35.84 -9.74
CA GLY A 210 -29.23 35.20 -8.51
C GLY A 210 -30.70 34.80 -8.49
N TRP A 211 -31.06 34.16 -7.37
CA TRP A 211 -32.42 33.78 -7.04
C TRP A 211 -33.18 34.95 -6.42
N ASN A 212 -34.42 35.14 -6.84
CA ASN A 212 -35.28 36.22 -6.40
C ASN A 212 -36.26 35.72 -5.33
N GLY A 213 -36.02 36.11 -4.07
CA GLY A 213 -36.90 35.78 -2.95
C GLY A 213 -38.17 36.63 -2.88
N PRO A 214 -39.02 36.44 -1.85
CA PRO A 214 -40.34 37.08 -1.74
C PRO A 214 -40.38 38.61 -1.66
N THR A 215 -39.23 39.25 -1.50
CA THR A 215 -39.08 40.71 -1.44
C THR A 215 -38.33 41.27 -2.65
N ALA A 216 -38.09 40.44 -3.68
CA ALA A 216 -37.41 40.86 -4.89
C ALA A 216 -38.20 41.99 -5.58
N PRO A 217 -37.51 42.96 -6.21
CA PRO A 217 -38.15 44.12 -6.81
C PRO A 217 -38.92 43.80 -8.10
N ILE A 218 -38.74 42.59 -8.64
CA ILE A 218 -39.47 42.02 -9.77
C ILE A 218 -40.17 40.72 -9.34
N ASN A 219 -41.19 40.27 -10.08
CA ASN A 219 -41.94 39.04 -9.77
C ASN A 219 -41.56 37.91 -10.74
N PHE A 220 -40.32 37.44 -10.61
CA PHE A 220 -39.76 36.26 -11.30
C PHE A 220 -38.79 35.56 -10.35
N ASN A 221 -38.68 34.23 -10.40
CA ASN A 221 -37.92 33.44 -9.41
C ASN A 221 -36.39 33.53 -9.52
N GLY A 222 -35.86 34.00 -10.65
CA GLY A 222 -34.43 34.28 -10.81
C GLY A 222 -34.16 35.16 -12.02
N GLN A 223 -32.90 35.60 -12.12
CA GLN A 223 -32.46 36.48 -13.20
C GLN A 223 -30.96 36.33 -13.51
N THR A 224 -30.55 36.76 -14.69
CA THR A 224 -29.13 36.92 -15.06
C THR A 224 -28.50 38.13 -14.35
N GLU A 225 -27.17 38.19 -14.39
CA GLU A 225 -26.44 39.44 -14.20
C GLU A 225 -26.81 40.45 -15.30
N VAL A 226 -26.37 41.69 -15.16
CA VAL A 226 -26.48 42.67 -16.26
C VAL A 226 -25.60 42.20 -17.42
N LEU A 227 -26.24 41.88 -18.55
CA LEU A 227 -25.57 41.45 -19.77
C LEU A 227 -25.52 42.60 -20.77
N THR A 228 -24.47 42.61 -21.59
CA THR A 228 -24.36 43.53 -22.73
C THR A 228 -24.37 42.71 -24.01
N ALA A 229 -25.31 43.01 -24.90
CA ALA A 229 -25.30 42.47 -26.26
C ALA A 229 -24.67 43.50 -27.19
N VAL A 230 -23.83 43.02 -28.10
CA VAL A 230 -23.06 43.84 -29.04
C VAL A 230 -23.31 43.32 -30.46
N ALA A 231 -23.39 44.23 -31.43
CA ALA A 231 -23.46 43.87 -32.84
C ALA A 231 -22.56 44.77 -33.66
N ASP A 232 -21.73 44.15 -34.49
CA ASP A 232 -21.01 44.85 -35.53
C ASP A 232 -22.01 45.26 -36.62
N VAL A 233 -21.97 46.53 -37.01
CA VAL A 233 -22.84 47.14 -38.02
C VAL A 233 -21.97 47.83 -39.06
N ILE A 234 -22.48 47.94 -40.28
CA ILE A 234 -21.85 48.74 -41.32
C ILE A 234 -22.31 50.19 -41.13
N PRO A 235 -21.39 51.16 -40.93
CA PRO A 235 -21.75 52.56 -40.77
C PRO A 235 -22.66 53.07 -41.91
N ASN A 236 -23.68 53.85 -41.55
CA ASN A 236 -24.68 54.42 -42.46
C ASN A 236 -25.46 53.38 -43.28
N THR A 237 -25.56 52.14 -42.80
CA THR A 237 -26.43 51.12 -43.36
C THR A 237 -27.65 50.95 -42.47
N THR A 238 -28.85 50.85 -43.06
CA THR A 238 -30.08 50.59 -42.32
C THR A 238 -30.10 49.14 -41.83
N TYR A 239 -30.26 48.94 -40.53
CA TYR A 239 -30.43 47.64 -39.91
C TYR A 239 -31.88 47.47 -39.44
N HIS A 240 -32.40 46.26 -39.58
CA HIS A 240 -33.67 45.83 -39.02
C HIS A 240 -33.40 44.99 -37.76
N VAL A 241 -34.03 45.39 -36.66
CA VAL A 241 -33.97 44.73 -35.36
C VAL A 241 -35.33 44.15 -35.04
N LYS A 242 -35.34 42.91 -34.52
CA LYS A 242 -36.48 42.27 -33.89
C LYS A 242 -36.08 41.86 -32.47
N LEU A 243 -36.63 42.57 -31.49
CA LEU A 243 -36.65 42.13 -30.10
C LEU A 243 -37.82 41.18 -29.93
N VAL A 244 -37.57 39.97 -29.44
CA VAL A 244 -38.63 38.98 -29.25
C VAL A 244 -38.38 38.12 -28.03
N ILE A 245 -39.41 37.94 -27.21
CA ILE A 245 -39.44 36.98 -26.11
C ILE A 245 -40.70 36.12 -26.24
N SER A 246 -40.58 34.80 -26.07
CA SER A 246 -41.69 33.86 -26.24
C SER A 246 -41.55 32.65 -25.32
N ASP A 247 -42.67 32.06 -24.91
CA ASP A 247 -42.61 30.80 -24.18
C ASP A 247 -42.20 29.64 -25.08
N GLU A 248 -41.56 28.63 -24.50
CA GLU A 248 -41.20 27.39 -25.20
C GLU A 248 -42.17 26.24 -24.84
N GLN A 249 -42.76 25.60 -25.86
CA GLN A 249 -43.64 24.42 -25.76
C GLN A 249 -45.01 24.66 -25.11
N ASN A 250 -45.12 25.48 -24.08
CA ASN A 250 -46.35 25.77 -23.34
C ASN A 250 -46.29 27.15 -22.65
N TYR A 251 -47.42 27.67 -22.16
CA TYR A 251 -47.53 29.05 -21.64
C TYR A 251 -47.32 29.17 -20.12
N ARG A 252 -46.84 28.10 -19.47
CA ARG A 252 -46.69 28.08 -18.01
C ARG A 252 -45.32 28.63 -17.65
N TYR A 253 -45.28 29.43 -16.59
CA TYR A 253 -44.07 30.04 -16.04
C TYR A 253 -43.50 31.09 -16.97
N ASP A 254 -44.02 32.30 -16.88
CA ASP A 254 -43.63 33.37 -17.79
C ASP A 254 -42.19 33.86 -17.53
N SER A 255 -41.61 34.48 -18.55
CA SER A 255 -40.32 35.16 -18.49
C SER A 255 -40.44 36.62 -18.88
N ALA A 256 -39.40 37.39 -18.56
CA ALA A 256 -39.25 38.77 -18.99
C ALA A 256 -37.80 39.14 -19.30
N VAL A 257 -37.65 40.08 -20.22
CA VAL A 257 -36.39 40.78 -20.47
C VAL A 257 -36.57 42.25 -20.10
N TYR A 258 -35.64 42.76 -19.30
CA TYR A 258 -35.54 44.18 -18.96
C TYR A 258 -34.39 44.77 -19.78
N LEU A 259 -34.68 45.78 -20.58
CA LEU A 259 -33.72 46.53 -21.39
C LEU A 259 -33.50 47.88 -20.73
N GLU A 260 -32.25 48.26 -20.48
CA GLU A 260 -31.96 49.51 -19.77
C GLU A 260 -32.16 50.74 -20.67
N ALA A 261 -32.77 51.79 -20.11
CA ALA A 261 -32.94 53.07 -20.80
C ALA A 261 -31.60 53.69 -21.24
N GLY A 262 -31.58 54.22 -22.46
CA GLY A 262 -30.42 54.86 -23.10
C GLY A 262 -29.24 53.92 -23.31
N SER A 263 -29.39 52.61 -23.13
CA SER A 263 -28.27 51.68 -23.24
C SER A 263 -27.94 51.30 -24.67
N PHE A 264 -28.86 51.52 -25.63
CA PHE A 264 -28.62 51.27 -27.04
C PHE A 264 -27.74 52.38 -27.65
N GLN A 265 -26.42 52.16 -27.64
CA GLN A 265 -25.41 53.18 -27.94
C GLN A 265 -24.37 52.69 -28.94
N LEU A 266 -23.63 53.64 -29.52
CA LEU A 266 -22.44 53.36 -30.33
C LEU A 266 -21.32 52.77 -29.44
N SER A 267 -20.68 51.70 -29.92
CA SER A 267 -19.59 51.01 -29.23
C SER A 267 -18.35 50.89 -30.14
N SER A 268 -17.19 50.64 -29.56
CA SER A 268 -15.94 50.32 -30.27
C SER A 268 -15.43 48.96 -29.82
N ASN A 269 -15.22 48.06 -30.79
CA ASN A 269 -14.74 46.71 -30.50
C ASN A 269 -13.22 46.71 -30.26
N LEU A 270 -12.80 46.47 -29.02
CA LEU A 270 -11.37 46.36 -28.67
C LEU A 270 -10.83 44.92 -28.69
N GLY A 271 -11.65 43.95 -29.11
CA GLY A 271 -11.36 42.53 -28.97
C GLY A 271 -11.86 41.94 -27.64
N PRO A 272 -11.70 40.62 -27.45
CA PRO A 272 -12.10 39.93 -26.23
C PRO A 272 -11.17 40.26 -25.05
N ASP A 273 -11.66 40.06 -23.83
CA ASP A 273 -10.82 40.11 -22.63
C ASP A 273 -9.74 39.01 -22.66
N LEU A 274 -8.53 39.35 -22.22
CA LEU A 274 -7.40 38.44 -22.08
C LEU A 274 -7.21 38.13 -20.60
N LEU A 275 -7.74 37.00 -20.13
CA LEU A 275 -7.88 36.68 -18.71
C LEU A 275 -7.18 35.37 -18.35
N ILE A 276 -6.56 35.34 -17.17
CA ILE A 276 -5.88 34.14 -16.62
C ILE A 276 -6.89 33.01 -16.43
N ALA A 277 -8.08 33.33 -15.91
CA ALA A 277 -9.15 32.37 -15.65
C ALA A 277 -9.69 31.70 -16.94
N GLN A 278 -9.46 32.32 -18.10
CA GLN A 278 -9.88 31.80 -19.40
C GLN A 278 -8.72 31.18 -20.20
N ASN A 279 -7.51 31.13 -19.63
CA ASN A 279 -6.29 30.71 -20.31
C ASN A 279 -5.98 31.55 -21.57
N THR A 280 -6.33 32.84 -21.55
CA THR A 280 -6.11 33.78 -22.66
C THR A 280 -5.24 34.97 -22.28
N ALA A 281 -4.68 35.00 -21.06
CA ALA A 281 -3.81 36.08 -20.61
C ALA A 281 -2.48 36.09 -21.37
N LEU A 282 -1.86 37.27 -21.44
CA LEU A 282 -0.54 37.46 -22.06
C LEU A 282 0.59 36.96 -21.16
N CYS A 283 1.69 36.52 -21.74
CA CYS A 283 2.93 36.25 -20.99
C CYS A 283 3.72 37.53 -20.74
N ALA A 284 4.66 37.51 -19.78
CA ALA A 284 5.34 38.71 -19.26
C ALA A 284 5.92 39.65 -20.34
N ASP A 285 6.44 39.09 -21.43
CA ASP A 285 7.08 39.82 -22.53
C ASP A 285 6.20 40.03 -23.76
N GLU A 286 4.94 39.60 -23.71
CA GLU A 286 3.99 39.78 -24.80
C GLU A 286 3.30 41.14 -24.76
N SER A 287 2.84 41.58 -25.92
CA SER A 287 2.07 42.81 -26.08
C SER A 287 0.93 42.59 -27.07
N VAL A 288 -0.20 43.26 -26.85
CA VAL A 288 -1.34 43.24 -27.76
C VAL A 288 -1.62 44.66 -28.27
N GLN A 289 -1.97 44.78 -29.55
CA GLN A 289 -2.44 46.04 -30.12
C GLN A 289 -3.97 46.06 -30.09
N LEU A 290 -4.53 47.02 -29.36
CA LEU A 290 -5.95 47.35 -29.42
C LEU A 290 -6.19 48.27 -30.61
N ASP A 291 -7.30 48.06 -31.32
CA ASP A 291 -7.72 48.88 -32.46
C ASP A 291 -9.14 49.39 -32.22
N ALA A 292 -9.29 50.71 -32.13
CA ALA A 292 -10.56 51.39 -31.95
C ALA A 292 -10.96 52.17 -33.21
N PHE A 293 -10.34 51.90 -34.36
CA PHE A 293 -10.56 52.66 -35.57
C PHE A 293 -12.04 52.77 -35.93
N GLN A 294 -12.49 54.01 -36.10
CA GLN A 294 -13.81 54.33 -36.66
C GLN A 294 -13.62 55.10 -37.97
N PRO A 295 -14.51 54.95 -38.98
CA PRO A 295 -14.50 55.80 -40.16
C PRO A 295 -14.80 57.27 -39.80
N GLY A 296 -14.25 58.22 -40.55
CA GLY A 296 -14.42 59.66 -40.30
C GLY A 296 -13.18 60.34 -39.72
N ASN A 297 -13.33 61.60 -39.28
CA ASN A 297 -12.24 62.36 -38.67
C ASN A 297 -12.42 62.40 -37.15
N ASN A 298 -11.85 61.39 -36.49
CA ASN A 298 -12.17 61.06 -35.11
C ASN A 298 -11.05 61.44 -34.13
N MET A 299 -11.42 61.74 -32.89
CA MET A 299 -10.46 61.95 -31.79
C MET A 299 -10.58 60.81 -30.78
N TYR A 300 -9.45 60.28 -30.33
CA TYR A 300 -9.38 59.14 -29.41
C TYR A 300 -8.85 59.58 -28.05
N LYS A 301 -9.46 59.07 -26.98
CA LYS A 301 -8.92 59.12 -25.63
C LYS A 301 -8.89 57.72 -25.06
N TRP A 302 -7.71 57.31 -24.62
CA TRP A 302 -7.54 56.02 -23.96
C TRP A 302 -7.53 56.19 -22.45
N PHE A 303 -8.04 55.18 -21.74
CA PHE A 303 -8.06 55.12 -20.30
C PHE A 303 -7.50 53.79 -19.84
N ARG A 304 -6.81 53.78 -18.71
CA ARG A 304 -6.44 52.56 -17.98
C ARG A 304 -6.91 52.68 -16.54
N ASN A 305 -7.68 51.70 -16.08
CA ASN A 305 -8.29 51.67 -14.74
C ASN A 305 -9.04 52.98 -14.42
N GLY A 306 -9.75 53.53 -15.41
CA GLY A 306 -10.50 54.79 -15.29
C GLY A 306 -9.67 56.08 -15.34
N THR A 307 -8.34 56.00 -15.46
CA THR A 307 -7.47 57.18 -15.60
C THR A 307 -7.11 57.41 -17.07
N GLU A 308 -7.31 58.64 -17.55
CA GLU A 308 -6.99 59.03 -18.94
C GLU A 308 -5.48 58.98 -19.21
N LEU A 309 -5.11 58.39 -20.35
CA LEU A 309 -3.76 58.33 -20.90
C LEU A 309 -3.57 59.50 -21.87
N LEU A 310 -3.27 60.68 -21.34
CA LEU A 310 -3.29 61.96 -22.08
C LEU A 310 -2.40 62.03 -23.35
N THR A 311 -1.42 61.14 -23.50
CA THR A 311 -0.53 61.08 -24.68
C THR A 311 -1.06 60.17 -25.79
N GLU A 312 -2.05 59.35 -25.49
CA GLU A 312 -2.54 58.30 -26.37
C GLU A 312 -3.78 58.80 -27.10
N THR A 313 -3.58 59.29 -28.32
CA THR A 313 -4.65 59.89 -29.15
C THR A 313 -4.82 59.20 -30.51
N ASN A 314 -4.15 58.07 -30.73
CA ASN A 314 -4.23 57.30 -31.96
C ASN A 314 -5.41 56.31 -31.91
N ALA A 315 -5.86 55.87 -33.09
CA ALA A 315 -6.87 54.83 -33.22
C ALA A 315 -6.43 53.48 -32.64
N THR A 316 -5.13 53.22 -32.60
CA THR A 316 -4.57 52.00 -32.02
C THR A 316 -3.72 52.29 -30.78
N PHE A 317 -3.68 51.33 -29.85
CA PHE A 317 -2.91 51.42 -28.62
C PHE A 317 -2.24 50.07 -28.29
N THR A 318 -0.93 50.07 -28.06
CA THR A 318 -0.19 48.86 -27.68
C THR A 318 -0.16 48.70 -26.17
N VAL A 319 -0.81 47.64 -25.68
CA VAL A 319 -0.84 47.26 -24.28
C VAL A 319 0.41 46.45 -23.94
N THR A 320 1.08 46.88 -22.87
CA THR A 320 2.29 46.24 -22.30
C THR A 320 2.18 45.99 -20.80
N GLN A 321 1.01 46.28 -20.21
CA GLN A 321 0.78 46.16 -18.78
C GLN A 321 -0.65 45.71 -18.52
N PRO A 322 -0.92 44.97 -17.43
CA PRO A 322 -2.28 44.54 -17.10
C PRO A 322 -3.18 45.71 -16.70
N GLY A 323 -4.47 45.60 -16.97
CA GLY A 323 -5.48 46.55 -16.51
C GLY A 323 -6.75 46.56 -17.36
N ASN A 324 -7.70 47.37 -16.92
CA ASN A 324 -8.96 47.62 -17.62
C ASN A 324 -8.75 48.81 -18.55
N TYR A 325 -8.70 48.54 -19.84
CA TYR A 325 -8.54 49.55 -20.88
C TYR A 325 -9.91 50.00 -21.38
N ALA A 326 -10.03 51.29 -21.65
CA ALA A 326 -11.20 51.85 -22.31
C ALA A 326 -10.79 52.89 -23.34
N VAL A 327 -11.62 53.08 -24.36
CA VAL A 327 -11.47 54.14 -25.36
C VAL A 327 -12.76 54.96 -25.42
N GLU A 328 -12.61 56.27 -25.54
CA GLU A 328 -13.67 57.20 -25.96
C GLU A 328 -13.29 57.74 -27.35
N VAL A 329 -14.12 57.46 -28.34
CA VAL A 329 -13.97 57.92 -29.72
C VAL A 329 -14.99 59.02 -29.97
N ASN A 330 -14.51 60.25 -30.16
CA ASN A 330 -15.34 61.35 -30.63
C ASN A 330 -15.40 61.28 -32.17
N ILE A 331 -16.54 60.81 -32.68
CA ILE A 331 -16.85 60.63 -34.10
C ILE A 331 -17.37 61.94 -34.68
N ASP A 332 -16.64 62.47 -35.65
CA ASP A 332 -16.94 63.72 -36.39
C ASP A 332 -17.28 64.95 -35.53
N GLY A 333 -16.87 64.96 -34.25
CA GLY A 333 -17.04 66.09 -33.33
C GLY A 333 -18.37 66.12 -32.57
N THR A 334 -19.29 65.20 -32.86
CA THR A 334 -20.67 65.25 -32.34
C THR A 334 -21.07 64.00 -31.57
N CYS A 335 -20.51 62.84 -31.91
CA CYS A 335 -20.94 61.55 -31.37
C CYS A 335 -19.83 60.86 -30.60
N PHE A 336 -20.19 60.12 -29.56
CA PHE A 336 -19.23 59.38 -28.76
C PHE A 336 -19.50 57.89 -28.89
N SER A 337 -18.45 57.14 -29.20
CA SER A 337 -18.42 55.68 -29.11
C SER A 337 -17.44 55.29 -28.01
N THR A 338 -17.76 54.24 -27.25
CA THR A 338 -16.88 53.75 -26.20
C THR A 338 -16.58 52.28 -26.35
N GLY A 339 -15.36 51.86 -26.01
CA GLY A 339 -14.95 50.47 -25.98
C GLY A 339 -14.23 50.14 -24.68
N LYS A 340 -14.31 48.89 -24.23
CA LYS A 340 -13.62 48.40 -23.02
C LYS A 340 -13.04 47.00 -23.25
N VAL A 341 -11.90 46.73 -22.64
CA VAL A 341 -11.26 45.41 -22.61
C VAL A 341 -10.40 45.25 -21.36
N THR A 342 -10.39 44.05 -20.79
CA THR A 342 -9.55 43.69 -19.64
C THR A 342 -8.37 42.86 -20.10
N ILE A 343 -7.16 43.27 -19.69
CA ILE A 343 -5.92 42.58 -20.04
C ILE A 343 -5.21 42.14 -18.75
N GLU A 344 -4.97 40.84 -18.62
CA GLU A 344 -4.17 40.23 -17.56
C GLU A 344 -2.89 39.62 -18.12
N TYR A 345 -1.90 39.44 -17.24
CA TYR A 345 -0.63 38.80 -17.55
C TYR A 345 -0.44 37.57 -16.68
N ALA A 346 -0.19 36.41 -17.30
CA ALA A 346 0.14 35.18 -16.60
C ALA A 346 1.65 35.17 -16.22
N PRO A 347 2.01 34.70 -15.02
CA PRO A 347 3.40 34.57 -14.62
C PRO A 347 4.08 33.44 -15.39
N ASP A 348 5.37 33.61 -15.69
CA ASP A 348 6.19 32.53 -16.25
C ASP A 348 6.34 31.38 -15.23
N PRO A 349 6.43 30.12 -15.70
CA PRO A 349 6.63 28.97 -14.82
C PRO A 349 7.90 29.10 -13.96
N ILE A 350 7.80 28.84 -12.66
CA ILE A 350 8.98 28.84 -11.77
C ILE A 350 9.59 27.44 -11.79
N VAL A 351 10.78 27.34 -12.38
CA VAL A 351 11.46 26.05 -12.61
C VAL A 351 12.79 25.95 -11.85
N SER A 352 13.25 24.72 -11.64
CA SER A 352 14.54 24.41 -11.01
C SER A 352 15.40 23.52 -11.89
N ASN A 353 16.71 23.71 -11.88
CA ASN A 353 17.65 22.81 -12.56
C ASN A 353 17.86 21.54 -11.72
N THR A 354 18.16 20.42 -12.38
CA THR A 354 18.38 19.14 -11.70
C THR A 354 19.47 18.30 -12.36
N THR A 355 19.84 17.21 -11.71
CA THR A 355 20.71 16.16 -12.24
C THR A 355 19.93 14.85 -12.24
N LEU A 356 19.90 14.16 -13.37
CA LEU A 356 19.47 12.78 -13.46
C LEU A 356 20.69 11.88 -13.37
N ILE A 357 20.66 10.97 -12.41
CA ILE A 357 21.73 9.98 -12.22
C ILE A 357 21.23 8.64 -12.73
N ALA A 358 21.85 8.14 -13.78
CA ALA A 358 21.56 6.83 -14.34
C ALA A 358 22.72 5.85 -14.12
N CYS A 359 22.39 4.59 -14.37
CA CYS A 359 23.24 3.44 -14.20
C CYS A 359 24.07 3.21 -15.47
N ASP A 360 25.40 3.25 -15.39
CA ASP A 360 26.30 2.88 -16.50
C ASP A 360 26.88 1.49 -16.26
N LEU A 361 26.43 0.52 -17.05
CA LEU A 361 26.65 -0.92 -16.83
C LEU A 361 28.00 -1.41 -17.34
N ASP A 362 28.47 -0.87 -18.46
CA ASP A 362 29.76 -1.23 -19.07
C ASP A 362 30.87 -0.21 -18.77
N LEU A 363 30.54 0.80 -17.93
CA LEU A 363 31.45 1.84 -17.45
C LEU A 363 32.10 2.63 -18.59
N ASN A 364 31.40 2.76 -19.72
CA ASN A 364 31.91 3.42 -20.91
C ASN A 364 31.63 4.94 -20.93
N GLY A 365 30.86 5.46 -19.97
CA GLY A 365 30.43 6.85 -19.86
C GLY A 365 29.06 7.15 -20.47
N PHE A 366 28.37 6.14 -21.00
CA PHE A 366 27.15 6.29 -21.80
C PHE A 366 26.06 5.34 -21.34
N THR A 367 24.87 5.89 -21.07
CA THR A 367 23.70 5.13 -20.66
C THR A 367 22.40 5.79 -21.13
N THR A 368 21.28 5.12 -20.88
CA THR A 368 19.93 5.56 -21.23
C THR A 368 19.27 6.26 -20.04
N TYR A 369 18.61 7.38 -20.31
CA TYR A 369 17.85 8.18 -19.34
C TYR A 369 16.39 8.29 -19.78
N ASN A 370 15.49 8.23 -18.82
CA ASN A 370 14.14 8.74 -18.99
C ASN A 370 14.11 10.19 -18.50
N LEU A 371 14.08 11.15 -19.42
CA LEU A 371 14.13 12.58 -19.08
C LEU A 371 12.90 13.06 -18.31
N PHE A 372 11.78 12.33 -18.38
CA PHE A 372 10.59 12.62 -17.58
C PHE A 372 10.79 12.35 -16.09
N ASP A 373 11.81 11.58 -15.70
CA ASP A 373 12.14 11.37 -14.28
C ASP A 373 12.57 12.68 -13.59
N ALA A 374 12.96 13.71 -14.36
CA ALA A 374 13.30 15.02 -13.85
C ALA A 374 12.07 15.89 -13.52
N GLU A 375 10.88 15.53 -14.02
CA GLU A 375 9.71 16.43 -14.12
C GLU A 375 9.29 17.00 -12.77
N THR A 376 9.14 16.15 -11.75
CA THR A 376 8.73 16.60 -10.41
C THR A 376 9.71 17.61 -9.82
N THR A 377 11.01 17.45 -10.08
CA THR A 377 12.04 18.35 -9.55
C THR A 377 12.06 19.67 -10.32
N ILE A 378 12.02 19.61 -11.66
CA ILE A 378 12.10 20.81 -12.50
C ILE A 378 10.85 21.68 -12.39
N THR A 379 9.68 21.11 -12.07
CA THR A 379 8.45 21.86 -11.80
C THR A 379 8.27 22.23 -10.33
N ASN A 380 9.22 21.91 -9.46
CA ASN A 380 9.10 22.08 -8.00
C ASN A 380 7.85 21.41 -7.40
N GLY A 381 7.36 20.34 -8.04
CA GLY A 381 6.15 19.62 -7.64
C GLY A 381 4.83 20.31 -7.99
N ASP A 382 4.84 21.38 -8.79
CA ASP A 382 3.63 22.05 -9.25
C ASP A 382 2.89 21.18 -10.29
N THR A 383 1.71 20.70 -9.92
CA THR A 383 0.88 19.85 -10.77
C THR A 383 0.21 20.58 -11.94
N GLN A 384 0.27 21.92 -11.97
CA GLN A 384 -0.24 22.72 -13.09
C GLN A 384 0.81 22.93 -14.19
N LEU A 385 2.05 22.50 -13.96
CA LEU A 385 3.16 22.58 -14.89
C LEU A 385 3.53 21.18 -15.40
N SER A 386 3.91 21.08 -16.67
CA SER A 386 4.43 19.85 -17.26
C SER A 386 5.60 20.15 -18.19
N ALA A 387 6.52 19.19 -18.31
CA ALA A 387 7.59 19.25 -19.30
C ALA A 387 7.06 18.77 -20.67
N ASP A 388 6.77 19.72 -21.56
CA ASP A 388 6.18 19.40 -22.87
C ASP A 388 7.16 18.71 -23.82
N SER A 389 8.43 19.09 -23.74
CA SER A 389 9.47 18.69 -24.67
C SER A 389 10.86 18.91 -24.11
N PHE A 390 11.82 18.18 -24.65
CA PHE A 390 13.23 18.25 -24.26
C PHE A 390 14.11 18.58 -25.46
N TYR A 391 15.21 19.28 -25.22
CA TYR A 391 16.11 19.77 -26.26
C TYR A 391 17.56 19.60 -25.85
N ASN A 392 18.45 19.42 -26.82
CA ASN A 392 19.89 19.42 -26.60
C ASN A 392 20.49 20.84 -26.52
N THR A 393 19.68 21.89 -26.73
CA THR A 393 20.12 23.29 -26.64
C THR A 393 19.09 24.17 -25.94
N PHE A 394 19.56 25.15 -25.18
CA PHE A 394 18.73 26.15 -24.52
C PHE A 394 17.83 26.92 -25.50
N ILE A 395 18.41 27.41 -26.61
CA ILE A 395 17.67 28.17 -27.65
C ILE A 395 16.58 27.32 -28.29
N GLY A 396 16.82 26.02 -28.44
CA GLY A 396 15.81 25.06 -28.89
C GLY A 396 14.59 25.00 -27.98
N ALA A 397 14.83 24.97 -26.67
CA ALA A 397 13.77 24.94 -25.66
C ALA A 397 13.02 26.27 -25.54
N GLU A 398 13.71 27.41 -25.73
CA GLU A 398 13.10 28.74 -25.67
C GLU A 398 12.22 29.05 -26.90
N GLN A 399 12.71 28.79 -28.11
CA GLN A 399 12.09 29.29 -29.35
C GLN A 399 11.45 28.18 -30.21
N THR A 400 11.61 26.91 -29.83
CA THR A 400 11.23 25.70 -30.57
C THR A 400 11.97 25.52 -31.92
N GLY A 401 12.31 24.27 -32.27
CA GLY A 401 12.71 23.89 -33.62
C GLY A 401 14.15 23.37 -33.81
N ASN A 402 15.13 23.90 -33.08
CA ASN A 402 16.50 23.36 -33.13
C ASN A 402 16.74 22.39 -31.97
N GLY A 403 17.22 21.18 -32.25
CA GLY A 403 17.71 20.32 -31.19
C GLY A 403 16.68 19.53 -30.39
N LEU A 404 15.45 19.39 -30.89
CA LEU A 404 14.39 18.62 -30.24
C LEU A 404 14.81 17.16 -30.05
N ILE A 405 14.66 16.66 -28.82
CA ILE A 405 14.87 15.26 -28.46
C ILE A 405 13.59 14.48 -28.76
N THR A 406 13.67 13.53 -29.68
CA THR A 406 12.50 12.78 -30.18
C THR A 406 12.14 11.55 -29.35
N ASN A 407 13.05 11.06 -28.52
CA ASN A 407 12.82 9.92 -27.64
C ASN A 407 13.26 10.22 -26.19
N PRO A 408 12.58 11.15 -25.50
CA PRO A 408 12.97 11.55 -24.14
C PRO A 408 12.84 10.44 -23.11
N SER A 409 11.99 9.43 -23.32
CA SER A 409 11.87 8.31 -22.38
C SER A 409 13.02 7.30 -22.44
N ASN A 410 13.82 7.32 -23.50
CA ASN A 410 14.98 6.45 -23.68
C ASN A 410 16.12 7.24 -24.36
N TYR A 411 16.50 8.35 -23.75
CA TYR A 411 17.55 9.22 -24.27
C TYR A 411 18.93 8.69 -23.92
N ASN A 412 19.78 8.44 -24.93
CA ASN A 412 21.17 8.10 -24.69
C ASN A 412 22.01 9.36 -24.70
N ASN A 413 22.81 9.56 -23.64
CA ASN A 413 23.78 10.64 -23.67
C ASN A 413 24.85 10.39 -24.76
N THR A 414 25.36 11.48 -25.29
CA THR A 414 26.38 11.60 -26.33
C THR A 414 27.71 12.11 -25.79
N SER A 415 27.73 12.58 -24.54
CA SER A 415 28.92 12.95 -23.79
C SER A 415 28.74 12.73 -22.29
N ILE A 416 29.84 12.58 -21.55
CA ILE A 416 29.83 12.47 -20.08
C ILE A 416 29.38 13.83 -19.50
N LEU A 417 28.47 13.82 -18.52
CA LEU A 417 27.87 15.03 -17.92
C LEU A 417 27.14 15.91 -18.95
N GLU A 418 26.47 15.30 -19.92
CA GLU A 418 25.70 16.03 -20.93
C GLU A 418 24.58 16.85 -20.28
N THR A 419 24.36 18.08 -20.76
CA THR A 419 23.23 18.91 -20.35
C THR A 419 22.15 18.92 -21.43
N VAL A 420 20.93 18.59 -21.04
CA VAL A 420 19.72 18.74 -21.86
C VAL A 420 18.78 19.75 -21.19
N TYR A 421 17.81 20.25 -21.94
CA TYR A 421 16.93 21.35 -21.52
C TYR A 421 15.48 20.93 -21.65
N ALA A 422 14.70 21.09 -20.59
CA ALA A 422 13.26 20.85 -20.61
C ALA A 422 12.52 22.17 -20.83
N ARG A 423 11.52 22.16 -21.73
CA ARG A 423 10.58 23.27 -21.93
C ARG A 423 9.32 22.99 -21.11
N ILE A 424 9.04 23.87 -20.17
CA ILE A 424 7.88 23.80 -19.27
C ILE A 424 6.92 24.91 -19.68
N THR A 425 5.63 24.57 -19.82
CA THR A 425 4.60 25.54 -20.21
C THR A 425 3.45 25.51 -19.20
N ASN A 426 2.89 26.68 -18.87
CA ASN A 426 1.67 26.76 -18.05
C ASN A 426 0.39 26.70 -18.92
N SER A 427 -0.78 26.75 -18.29
CA SER A 427 -2.07 26.69 -19.00
C SER A 427 -2.36 27.88 -19.93
N ASN A 428 -1.69 29.02 -19.74
CA ASN A 428 -1.79 30.22 -20.59
C ASN A 428 -0.77 30.23 -21.73
N GLY A 429 0.11 29.22 -21.81
CA GLY A 429 1.12 29.13 -22.87
C GLY A 429 2.46 29.79 -22.52
N CYS A 430 2.64 30.31 -21.30
CA CYS A 430 3.91 30.91 -20.89
C CYS A 430 4.95 29.85 -20.57
N ILE A 431 6.18 30.10 -20.99
CA ILE A 431 7.24 29.09 -21.01
C ILE A 431 8.36 29.41 -20.03
N SER A 432 9.03 28.37 -19.55
CA SER A 432 10.35 28.48 -18.93
C SER A 432 11.18 27.25 -19.24
N VAL A 433 12.50 27.39 -19.13
CA VAL A 433 13.46 26.35 -19.50
C VAL A 433 14.24 25.92 -18.27
N ALA A 434 14.25 24.62 -17.99
CA ALA A 434 15.05 24.01 -16.92
C ALA A 434 16.23 23.21 -17.51
N GLU A 435 17.38 23.26 -16.83
CA GLU A 435 18.55 22.45 -17.18
C GLU A 435 18.54 21.10 -16.47
N ILE A 436 18.85 20.04 -17.20
CA ILE A 436 18.98 18.68 -16.69
C ILE A 436 20.38 18.17 -17.04
N ILE A 437 21.20 17.93 -16.02
CA ILE A 437 22.52 17.31 -16.18
C ILE A 437 22.35 15.79 -16.13
N LEU A 438 22.91 15.09 -17.11
CA LEU A 438 22.89 13.63 -17.21
C LEU A 438 24.20 13.07 -16.64
N ASP A 439 24.13 12.49 -15.45
CA ASP A 439 25.27 11.93 -14.73
C ASP A 439 25.12 10.41 -14.55
N ILE A 440 26.24 9.73 -14.35
CA ILE A 440 26.29 8.28 -14.16
C ILE A 440 26.75 7.93 -12.75
N ALA A 441 26.16 6.89 -12.17
CA ALA A 441 26.68 6.29 -10.95
C ALA A 441 27.79 5.29 -11.28
N ASN A 442 29.02 5.55 -10.82
CA ASN A 442 30.19 4.71 -11.05
C ASN A 442 30.90 4.30 -9.74
N ASN A 443 30.17 4.20 -8.64
CA ASN A 443 30.74 3.87 -7.35
C ASN A 443 31.35 2.45 -7.39
N PRO A 444 32.66 2.30 -7.11
CA PRO A 444 33.28 0.98 -7.08
C PRO A 444 32.81 0.23 -5.82
N VAL A 445 32.00 -0.82 -6.00
CA VAL A 445 31.57 -1.71 -4.91
C VAL A 445 32.16 -3.10 -5.11
N ASN A 446 32.99 -3.53 -4.15
CA ASN A 446 33.58 -4.86 -4.16
C ASN A 446 33.02 -5.69 -2.99
N LEU A 447 32.19 -6.69 -3.30
CA LEU A 447 31.57 -7.55 -2.29
C LEU A 447 32.47 -8.73 -1.95
N ALA A 448 32.69 -9.01 -0.67
CA ALA A 448 33.31 -10.26 -0.26
C ALA A 448 32.37 -11.46 -0.53
N PRO A 449 32.87 -12.67 -0.83
CA PRO A 449 32.02 -13.84 -1.06
C PRO A 449 31.13 -14.16 0.15
N PHE A 450 29.88 -14.55 -0.12
CA PHE A 450 28.98 -15.09 0.90
C PHE A 450 29.20 -16.61 0.98
N THR A 451 29.39 -17.12 2.19
CA THR A 451 29.79 -18.52 2.41
C THR A 451 28.73 -19.29 3.17
N SER A 452 28.40 -20.50 2.72
CA SER A 452 27.47 -21.42 3.39
C SER A 452 28.06 -22.82 3.50
N CYS A 453 27.51 -23.60 4.42
CA CYS A 453 28.02 -24.93 4.74
C CYS A 453 27.06 -26.01 4.25
N ASP A 454 27.61 -26.99 3.54
CA ASP A 454 26.88 -28.14 3.01
C ASP A 454 27.05 -29.38 3.90
N THR A 455 25.93 -29.94 4.32
CA THR A 455 25.86 -31.08 5.24
C THR A 455 25.58 -32.42 4.56
N ASP A 456 25.08 -32.43 3.31
CA ASP A 456 24.84 -33.67 2.56
C ASP A 456 25.83 -33.89 1.40
N PHE A 457 26.76 -32.95 1.22
CA PHE A 457 27.95 -33.05 0.38
C PHE A 457 27.65 -33.12 -1.12
N ASP A 458 26.51 -32.55 -1.56
CA ASP A 458 26.14 -32.47 -2.98
C ASP A 458 26.56 -31.14 -3.65
N GLY A 459 27.04 -30.18 -2.86
CA GLY A 459 27.46 -28.84 -3.25
C GLY A 459 26.31 -27.87 -3.49
N ILE A 460 25.07 -28.23 -3.13
CA ILE A 460 23.85 -27.49 -3.37
C ILE A 460 23.27 -26.97 -2.05
N ILE A 461 22.95 -25.68 -2.02
CA ILE A 461 22.36 -24.99 -0.88
C ILE A 461 21.21 -24.11 -1.36
N ASN A 462 20.18 -24.03 -0.52
CA ASN A 462 19.12 -23.04 -0.65
C ASN A 462 19.49 -21.77 0.13
N PHE A 463 19.84 -20.71 -0.59
CA PHE A 463 20.17 -19.39 -0.04
C PHE A 463 18.92 -18.55 0.16
N ASP A 464 18.75 -17.93 1.32
CA ASP A 464 17.69 -16.94 1.57
C ASP A 464 18.12 -15.58 1.02
N ILE A 465 17.37 -15.04 0.06
CA ILE A 465 17.70 -13.76 -0.56
C ILE A 465 17.69 -12.61 0.46
N SER A 466 16.82 -12.66 1.47
CA SER A 466 16.78 -11.61 2.51
C SER A 466 18.05 -11.58 3.38
N GLU A 467 18.70 -12.73 3.55
CA GLU A 467 20.01 -12.82 4.20
C GLU A 467 21.12 -12.25 3.30
N LEU A 468 21.08 -12.54 2.00
CA LEU A 468 22.01 -11.98 1.03
C LEU A 468 21.88 -10.45 0.93
N GLU A 469 20.65 -9.92 0.90
CA GLU A 469 20.38 -8.47 0.95
C GLU A 469 21.02 -7.83 2.19
N SER A 470 20.76 -8.41 3.36
CA SER A 470 21.32 -7.95 4.63
C SER A 470 22.85 -7.99 4.64
N TYR A 471 23.43 -9.05 4.06
CA TYR A 471 24.87 -9.19 3.91
C TYR A 471 25.48 -8.13 3.00
N VAL A 472 24.87 -7.87 1.83
CA VAL A 472 25.34 -6.82 0.89
C VAL A 472 25.27 -5.45 1.54
N ILE A 473 24.17 -5.12 2.22
CA ILE A 473 23.99 -3.83 2.93
C ILE A 473 25.01 -3.68 4.07
N SER A 474 25.47 -4.78 4.68
CA SER A 474 26.49 -4.73 5.72
C SER A 474 27.92 -4.44 5.22
N GLN A 475 28.15 -4.47 3.90
CA GLN A 475 29.48 -4.23 3.33
C GLN A 475 29.88 -2.74 3.38
N PRO A 476 31.17 -2.41 3.58
CA PRO A 476 31.62 -1.03 3.84
C PRO A 476 31.31 -0.01 2.74
N ASP A 477 31.24 -0.45 1.48
CA ASP A 477 31.04 0.41 0.31
C ASP A 477 29.56 0.57 -0.07
N VAL A 478 28.63 0.00 0.72
CA VAL A 478 27.19 0.01 0.46
C VAL A 478 26.47 0.90 1.49
N PRO A 479 25.68 1.90 1.06
CA PRO A 479 24.89 2.74 1.96
C PRO A 479 23.86 1.92 2.74
N ASN A 480 23.62 2.29 4.00
CA ASN A 480 22.60 1.64 4.84
C ASN A 480 21.15 1.93 4.39
N THR A 481 20.96 2.92 3.51
CA THR A 481 19.70 3.27 2.85
C THR A 481 19.50 2.56 1.52
N ALA A 482 20.43 1.68 1.13
CA ALA A 482 20.38 1.00 -0.14
C ALA A 482 19.30 -0.10 -0.20
N SER A 483 18.68 -0.25 -1.36
CA SER A 483 17.92 -1.43 -1.75
C SER A 483 18.77 -2.29 -2.70
N VAL A 484 18.69 -3.61 -2.54
CA VAL A 484 19.51 -4.59 -3.26
C VAL A 484 18.62 -5.58 -4.01
N SER A 485 18.92 -5.83 -5.27
CA SER A 485 18.24 -6.82 -6.12
C SER A 485 19.26 -7.77 -6.75
N PHE A 486 18.88 -9.04 -6.95
CA PHE A 486 19.75 -10.10 -7.46
C PHE A 486 19.24 -10.68 -8.78
N PHE A 487 20.18 -11.04 -9.66
CA PHE A 487 19.90 -11.63 -10.97
C PHE A 487 20.91 -12.74 -11.29
N GLU A 488 20.48 -13.80 -11.97
CA GLU A 488 21.39 -14.89 -12.40
C GLU A 488 22.28 -14.49 -13.59
N THR A 489 21.81 -13.58 -14.44
CA THR A 489 22.54 -13.13 -15.63
C THR A 489 22.64 -11.62 -15.68
N GLN A 490 23.70 -11.13 -16.33
CA GLN A 490 23.88 -9.71 -16.59
C GLN A 490 22.68 -9.14 -17.39
N THR A 491 22.24 -9.84 -18.43
CA THR A 491 21.15 -9.40 -19.31
C THR A 491 19.82 -9.26 -18.58
N ASP A 492 19.54 -10.14 -17.61
CA ASP A 492 18.33 -10.05 -16.77
C ASP A 492 18.36 -8.80 -15.89
N MET A 493 19.50 -8.51 -15.27
CA MET A 493 19.72 -7.30 -14.48
C MET A 493 19.56 -6.01 -15.33
N GLU A 494 20.14 -5.99 -16.54
CA GLU A 494 20.09 -4.85 -17.45
C GLU A 494 18.66 -4.56 -17.94
N ASN A 495 17.90 -5.60 -18.26
CA ASN A 495 16.52 -5.48 -18.71
C ASN A 495 15.50 -5.40 -17.57
N GLN A 496 15.95 -5.52 -16.30
CA GLN A 496 15.09 -5.59 -15.12
C GLN A 496 14.05 -6.73 -15.23
N THR A 497 14.50 -7.90 -15.70
CA THR A 497 13.69 -9.10 -15.86
C THR A 497 14.22 -10.24 -14.99
N ASN A 498 13.36 -11.19 -14.62
CA ASN A 498 13.75 -12.40 -13.90
C ASN A 498 14.57 -12.15 -12.60
N GLU A 499 14.18 -11.14 -11.82
CA GLU A 499 14.76 -10.89 -10.50
C GLU A 499 14.61 -12.13 -9.59
N VAL A 500 15.70 -12.48 -8.90
CA VAL A 500 15.74 -13.60 -7.96
C VAL A 500 15.12 -13.14 -6.64
N SER A 501 14.08 -13.84 -6.17
CA SER A 501 13.35 -13.49 -4.95
C SER A 501 13.04 -14.72 -4.10
N GLY A 502 12.92 -14.53 -2.78
CA GLY A 502 12.66 -15.60 -1.83
C GLY A 502 13.90 -16.44 -1.56
N THR A 503 13.98 -17.62 -2.18
CA THR A 503 15.11 -18.55 -2.01
C THR A 503 15.76 -18.86 -3.35
N TYR A 504 17.08 -18.98 -3.36
CA TYR A 504 17.87 -19.34 -4.53
C TYR A 504 18.65 -20.63 -4.31
N GLU A 505 18.55 -21.59 -5.24
CA GLU A 505 19.24 -22.86 -5.18
C GLU A 505 20.29 -22.95 -6.29
N ASN A 506 21.55 -23.23 -5.96
CA ASN A 506 22.66 -23.24 -6.91
C ASN A 506 22.76 -24.54 -7.76
N THR A 507 21.62 -25.10 -8.17
CA THR A 507 21.51 -26.37 -8.91
C THR A 507 22.39 -26.46 -10.16
N ASN A 508 22.56 -25.35 -10.87
CA ASN A 508 23.33 -25.28 -12.12
C ASN A 508 24.84 -25.10 -11.89
N SER A 509 25.28 -24.79 -10.67
CA SER A 509 26.69 -24.57 -10.33
C SER A 509 26.96 -24.96 -8.87
N PRO A 510 27.09 -26.28 -8.60
CA PRO A 510 27.45 -26.77 -7.27
C PRO A 510 28.77 -26.17 -6.79
N ASN A 511 28.90 -25.96 -5.48
CA ASN A 511 30.05 -25.37 -4.77
C ASN A 511 30.27 -23.86 -4.96
N SER A 512 29.98 -23.30 -6.13
CA SER A 512 30.13 -21.85 -6.34
C SER A 512 29.27 -21.33 -7.49
N VAL A 513 28.57 -20.22 -7.22
CA VAL A 513 27.78 -19.50 -8.21
C VAL A 513 27.91 -18.00 -7.98
N THR A 514 27.77 -17.22 -9.04
CA THR A 514 27.86 -15.76 -8.98
C THR A 514 26.50 -15.16 -9.34
N LEU A 515 25.98 -14.31 -8.46
CA LEU A 515 24.80 -13.48 -8.75
C LEU A 515 25.23 -12.08 -9.15
N PHE A 516 24.49 -11.48 -10.07
CA PHE A 516 24.60 -10.07 -10.43
C PHE A 516 23.76 -9.24 -9.45
N VAL A 517 24.34 -8.15 -8.94
CA VAL A 517 23.75 -7.35 -7.86
C VAL A 517 23.52 -5.94 -8.34
N GLN A 518 22.27 -5.48 -8.28
CA GLN A 518 21.91 -4.07 -8.43
C GLN A 518 21.78 -3.44 -7.05
N ILE A 519 22.45 -2.30 -6.85
CA ILE A 519 22.36 -1.50 -5.63
C ILE A 519 21.80 -0.13 -5.99
N ARG A 520 20.71 0.27 -5.33
CA ARG A 520 20.11 1.60 -5.45
C ARG A 520 20.12 2.30 -4.11
N ASP A 521 20.51 3.57 -4.08
CA ASP A 521 20.46 4.41 -2.88
C ASP A 521 19.36 5.46 -3.03
N ASN A 522 18.39 5.48 -2.11
CA ASN A 522 17.21 6.35 -2.16
C ASN A 522 16.49 6.31 -3.54
N GLY A 523 16.46 5.13 -4.18
CA GLY A 523 15.84 4.91 -5.50
C GLY A 523 16.76 5.18 -6.70
N ASN A 524 17.84 5.94 -6.52
CA ASN A 524 18.81 6.23 -7.57
C ASN A 524 19.82 5.09 -7.75
N CYS A 525 20.36 4.96 -8.95
CA CYS A 525 21.45 4.03 -9.19
C CYS A 525 22.63 4.33 -8.26
N TYR A 526 23.15 3.31 -7.58
CA TYR A 526 24.36 3.45 -6.78
C TYR A 526 25.54 2.69 -7.37
N ALA A 527 25.37 1.38 -7.63
CA ALA A 527 26.39 0.54 -8.23
C ALA A 527 25.80 -0.75 -8.82
N PHE A 528 26.52 -1.34 -9.77
CA PHE A 528 26.39 -2.75 -10.14
C PHE A 528 27.65 -3.50 -9.79
N THR A 529 27.46 -4.71 -9.30
CA THR A 529 28.57 -5.59 -8.92
C THR A 529 28.10 -7.03 -8.99
N THR A 530 28.94 -7.95 -8.50
CA THR A 530 28.60 -9.36 -8.40
C THR A 530 28.83 -9.86 -6.99
N LEU A 531 28.03 -10.83 -6.56
CA LEU A 531 28.20 -11.54 -5.31
C LEU A 531 28.51 -13.01 -5.61
N ALA A 532 29.69 -13.46 -5.20
CA ALA A 532 30.03 -14.88 -5.25
C ALA A 532 29.41 -15.59 -4.04
N LEU A 533 28.60 -16.61 -4.28
CA LEU A 533 28.13 -17.57 -3.29
C LEU A 533 29.07 -18.77 -3.31
N GLN A 534 29.59 -19.13 -2.14
CA GLN A 534 30.53 -20.25 -1.97
C GLN A 534 29.96 -21.25 -0.98
N VAL A 535 29.93 -22.52 -1.38
CA VAL A 535 29.46 -23.63 -0.56
C VAL A 535 30.66 -24.46 -0.15
N PHE A 536 30.77 -24.77 1.15
CA PHE A 536 31.86 -25.56 1.72
C PHE A 536 31.32 -26.77 2.48
N ASP A 537 31.95 -27.93 2.28
CA ASP A 537 31.60 -29.14 3.01
C ASP A 537 31.74 -28.97 4.52
N ALA A 538 30.72 -29.38 5.27
CA ALA A 538 30.79 -29.53 6.71
C ALA A 538 31.68 -30.74 7.09
N PRO A 539 32.22 -30.80 8.31
CA PRO A 539 32.99 -31.96 8.76
C PRO A 539 32.14 -33.25 8.74
N GLU A 540 32.69 -34.36 8.20
CA GLU A 540 31.98 -35.65 8.15
C GLU A 540 32.25 -36.43 9.44
N LEU A 541 31.19 -36.71 10.19
CA LEU A 541 31.27 -37.41 11.47
C LEU A 541 30.60 -38.80 11.36
N ILE A 542 31.13 -39.80 12.05
CA ILE A 542 30.40 -41.06 12.28
C ILE A 542 29.14 -40.82 13.13
N PRO A 543 28.14 -41.72 13.06
CA PRO A 543 26.93 -41.61 13.87
C PRO A 543 27.18 -41.51 15.38
N ASP A 544 26.17 -41.01 16.08
CA ASP A 544 26.09 -41.02 17.54
C ASP A 544 26.25 -42.45 18.09
N GLU A 545 26.84 -42.58 19.28
CA GLU A 545 27.07 -43.87 19.93
C GLU A 545 26.75 -43.83 21.43
N SER A 546 26.47 -44.99 22.02
CA SER A 546 26.39 -45.17 23.47
C SER A 546 27.50 -46.12 23.92
N ILE A 547 28.24 -45.73 24.96
CA ILE A 547 29.29 -46.54 25.60
C ILE A 547 29.03 -46.69 27.09
N PHE A 548 29.68 -47.66 27.74
CA PHE A 548 29.58 -47.85 29.20
C PHE A 548 30.85 -47.38 29.90
N TYR A 549 30.68 -46.74 31.06
CA TYR A 549 31.77 -46.41 31.98
C TYR A 549 31.61 -47.20 33.29
N CYS A 550 32.65 -47.97 33.63
CA CYS A 550 32.66 -48.79 34.83
C CYS A 550 32.90 -47.94 36.08
N LEU A 551 31.85 -47.71 36.87
CA LEU A 551 31.91 -46.85 38.07
C LEU A 551 32.92 -47.36 39.12
N ASN A 552 33.19 -48.67 39.14
CA ASN A 552 34.20 -49.29 39.99
C ASN A 552 35.65 -49.05 39.54
N GLU A 553 35.88 -48.41 38.39
CA GLU A 553 37.21 -48.02 37.92
C GLU A 553 37.55 -46.56 38.24
N PHE A 554 36.62 -45.77 38.77
CA PHE A 554 36.88 -44.38 39.14
C PHE A 554 38.10 -44.26 40.08
N PRO A 555 39.06 -43.34 39.84
CA PRO A 555 39.02 -42.24 38.87
C PRO A 555 39.68 -42.51 37.50
N ASN A 556 39.92 -43.78 37.12
CA ASN A 556 40.51 -44.12 35.82
C ASN A 556 39.64 -43.62 34.67
N THR A 557 40.27 -43.23 33.56
CA THR A 557 39.58 -42.64 32.41
C THR A 557 39.47 -43.61 31.24
N VAL A 558 38.39 -43.50 30.47
CA VAL A 558 38.27 -44.07 29.11
C VAL A 558 38.37 -42.95 28.07
N PHE A 559 38.67 -43.29 26.81
CA PHE A 559 38.80 -42.29 25.75
C PHE A 559 37.59 -42.31 24.82
N ILE A 560 37.08 -41.13 24.48
CA ILE A 560 36.09 -40.92 23.41
C ILE A 560 36.69 -40.04 22.32
N ASN A 561 36.29 -40.28 21.06
CA ASN A 561 36.79 -39.56 19.89
C ASN A 561 35.69 -38.72 19.25
N SER A 562 36.10 -37.68 18.50
CA SER A 562 35.16 -36.76 17.86
C SER A 562 34.37 -37.39 16.70
N GLY A 563 34.75 -38.58 16.26
CA GLY A 563 34.12 -39.27 15.15
C GLY A 563 34.43 -38.73 13.75
N VAL A 564 35.33 -37.75 13.62
CA VAL A 564 35.66 -37.15 12.32
C VAL A 564 36.34 -38.14 11.39
N GLN A 565 35.86 -38.25 10.15
CA GLN A 565 36.38 -39.20 9.16
C GLN A 565 37.56 -38.65 8.35
N GLN A 566 37.69 -37.33 8.24
CA GLN A 566 38.81 -36.69 7.56
C GLN A 566 40.01 -36.48 8.50
N ASN A 567 41.12 -35.90 7.98
CA ASN A 567 42.31 -35.62 8.78
C ASN A 567 41.99 -34.70 9.97
N PRO A 568 42.10 -35.17 11.23
CA PRO A 568 41.74 -34.39 12.41
C PRO A 568 42.49 -33.06 12.55
N SER A 569 43.66 -32.94 11.93
CA SER A 569 44.48 -31.71 11.98
C SER A 569 43.86 -30.53 11.24
N ASN A 570 42.84 -30.76 10.40
CA ASN A 570 42.16 -29.72 9.63
C ASN A 570 40.99 -29.07 10.40
N PHE A 571 40.72 -29.52 11.63
CA PHE A 571 39.55 -29.11 12.39
C PHE A 571 39.94 -28.61 13.78
N THR A 572 39.05 -27.80 14.34
CA THR A 572 39.03 -27.40 15.74
C THR A 572 37.88 -28.10 16.46
N TYR A 573 38.02 -28.28 17.76
CA TYR A 573 37.09 -29.07 18.57
C TYR A 573 36.62 -28.25 19.77
N SER A 574 35.37 -28.44 20.17
CA SER A 574 34.83 -28.04 21.47
C SER A 574 33.99 -29.19 22.03
N TRP A 575 34.06 -29.42 23.33
CA TRP A 575 33.35 -30.52 23.98
C TRP A 575 32.47 -30.03 25.12
N ASP A 576 31.23 -30.47 25.14
CA ASP A 576 30.27 -30.25 26.21
C ASP A 576 29.95 -31.54 26.93
N LEU A 577 29.68 -31.47 28.24
CA LEU A 577 29.06 -32.54 29.03
C LEU A 577 27.71 -32.07 29.54
N ASN A 578 26.63 -32.75 29.13
CA ASN A 578 25.25 -32.40 29.47
C ASN A 578 24.94 -30.91 29.15
N GLY A 579 25.50 -30.39 28.05
CA GLY A 579 25.35 -29.00 27.61
C GLY A 579 26.25 -27.97 28.33
N LEU A 580 27.22 -28.40 29.14
CA LEU A 580 28.20 -27.54 29.78
C LEU A 580 29.58 -27.69 29.11
N ASP A 581 30.12 -26.59 28.60
CA ASP A 581 31.44 -26.53 27.95
C ASP A 581 32.57 -26.97 28.91
N LEU A 582 33.31 -27.99 28.49
CA LEU A 582 34.45 -28.57 29.20
C LEU A 582 35.76 -27.81 28.95
N ASN A 583 35.79 -26.86 28.03
CA ASN A 583 36.99 -26.15 27.55
C ASN A 583 38.07 -27.10 27.02
N LEU A 584 37.66 -28.18 26.35
CA LEU A 584 38.55 -29.16 25.72
C LEU A 584 38.50 -29.02 24.20
N ASN A 585 39.66 -29.12 23.55
CA ASN A 585 39.81 -28.78 22.13
C ASN A 585 40.59 -29.79 21.29
N THR A 586 40.63 -31.04 21.74
CA THR A 586 41.29 -32.15 21.05
C THR A 586 40.29 -33.06 20.36
N ASN A 587 40.72 -33.77 19.32
CA ASN A 587 39.90 -34.74 18.59
C ASN A 587 39.55 -36.00 19.41
N GLN A 588 40.20 -36.17 20.56
CA GLN A 588 39.98 -37.24 21.51
C GLN A 588 40.13 -36.68 22.93
N ILE A 589 39.24 -37.07 23.84
CA ILE A 589 39.29 -36.66 25.25
C ILE A 589 39.23 -37.88 26.17
N ALA A 590 39.84 -37.76 27.35
CA ALA A 590 39.78 -38.75 28.41
C ALA A 590 38.64 -38.38 29.37
N ILE A 591 37.73 -39.31 29.63
CA ILE A 591 36.54 -39.10 30.45
C ILE A 591 36.46 -40.12 31.59
N ASN A 592 35.86 -39.73 32.71
CA ASN A 592 35.58 -40.60 33.86
C ASN A 592 34.23 -40.26 34.53
N GLU A 593 33.36 -39.55 33.80
CA GLU A 593 32.02 -39.17 34.23
C GLU A 593 31.00 -39.70 33.23
N THR A 594 29.78 -39.96 33.70
CA THR A 594 28.66 -40.42 32.86
C THR A 594 27.83 -39.22 32.40
N GLY A 595 27.10 -39.37 31.29
CA GLY A 595 26.30 -38.30 30.70
C GLY A 595 26.43 -38.24 29.18
N VAL A 596 25.85 -37.20 28.59
CA VAL A 596 25.92 -36.97 27.14
C VAL A 596 27.08 -36.03 26.86
N TYR A 597 28.10 -36.53 26.17
CA TYR A 597 29.19 -35.73 25.64
C TYR A 597 28.84 -35.28 24.23
N THR A 598 28.88 -33.98 23.97
CA THR A 598 28.64 -33.41 22.64
C THR A 598 29.92 -32.78 22.13
N VAL A 599 30.36 -33.17 20.93
CA VAL A 599 31.52 -32.57 20.27
C VAL A 599 31.08 -31.71 19.10
N PHE A 600 31.60 -30.48 19.07
CA PHE A 600 31.51 -29.57 17.93
C PHE A 600 32.83 -29.64 17.17
N VAL A 601 32.76 -30.00 15.89
CA VAL A 601 33.92 -30.08 15.00
C VAL A 601 33.79 -28.97 13.97
N THR A 602 34.76 -28.05 13.90
CA THR A 602 34.71 -26.89 13.00
C THR A 602 35.92 -26.87 12.05
N ASN A 603 35.68 -26.73 10.74
CA ASN A 603 36.74 -26.65 9.72
C ASN A 603 37.29 -25.22 9.53
N THR A 604 38.27 -25.05 8.64
CA THR A 604 38.88 -23.74 8.33
C THR A 604 37.94 -22.75 7.64
N ASN A 605 36.86 -23.24 7.03
CA ASN A 605 35.82 -22.42 6.39
C ASN A 605 34.64 -22.13 7.34
N GLN A 606 34.82 -22.37 8.64
CA GLN A 606 33.84 -22.13 9.71
C GLN A 606 32.59 -23.03 9.68
N CYS A 607 32.60 -24.11 8.90
CA CYS A 607 31.53 -25.10 8.93
C CYS A 607 31.66 -26.04 10.13
N THR A 608 30.55 -26.23 10.84
CA THR A 608 30.51 -26.97 12.10
C THR A 608 29.54 -28.14 12.03
N SER A 609 30.02 -29.32 12.43
CA SER A 609 29.21 -30.53 12.62
C SER A 609 29.20 -30.94 14.09
N ILE A 610 28.13 -31.62 14.50
CA ILE A 610 27.89 -32.00 15.90
C ILE A 610 27.73 -33.53 16.00
N ARG A 611 28.32 -34.14 17.03
CA ARG A 611 28.13 -35.56 17.37
C ARG A 611 27.88 -35.73 18.86
N ASN A 612 26.96 -36.63 19.22
CA ASN A 612 26.65 -36.97 20.61
C ASN A 612 27.15 -38.38 20.97
N ILE A 613 27.70 -38.51 22.18
CA ILE A 613 28.21 -39.76 22.76
C ILE A 613 27.58 -39.92 24.14
N GLU A 614 26.72 -40.92 24.30
CA GLU A 614 26.05 -41.21 25.56
C GLU A 614 26.90 -42.19 26.39
N VAL A 615 27.35 -41.75 27.56
CA VAL A 615 28.17 -42.54 28.47
C VAL A 615 27.29 -43.04 29.61
N LEU A 616 26.92 -44.31 29.56
CA LEU A 616 26.04 -44.98 30.51
C LEU A 616 26.83 -45.58 31.69
N PRO A 617 26.32 -45.54 32.92
CA PRO A 617 26.96 -46.22 34.06
C PRO A 617 26.86 -47.75 33.93
N SER A 618 27.89 -48.46 34.38
CA SER A 618 27.86 -49.90 34.69
C SER A 618 28.83 -50.20 35.85
N ASN A 619 28.67 -51.32 36.56
CA ASN A 619 29.64 -51.73 37.58
C ASN A 619 29.56 -53.23 37.94
N ILE A 620 30.60 -53.73 38.62
CA ILE A 620 30.61 -55.08 39.21
C ILE A 620 29.37 -55.24 40.12
N PRO A 621 28.63 -56.38 40.02
CA PRO A 621 27.46 -56.62 40.85
C PRO A 621 27.82 -56.75 42.33
N THR A 622 26.92 -56.32 43.21
CA THR A 622 26.94 -56.66 44.63
C THR A 622 25.96 -57.80 44.88
N ILE A 623 26.41 -58.92 45.48
CA ILE A 623 25.50 -60.00 45.90
C ILE A 623 24.83 -59.58 47.20
N ASP A 624 23.52 -59.33 47.13
CA ASP A 624 22.71 -58.92 48.28
C ASP A 624 22.27 -60.14 49.12
N ASP A 625 21.81 -61.20 48.44
CA ASP A 625 21.35 -62.43 49.09
C ASP A 625 21.48 -63.65 48.16
N ILE A 626 21.60 -64.83 48.77
CA ILE A 626 21.55 -66.11 48.07
C ILE A 626 20.57 -67.02 48.80
N VAL A 627 19.45 -67.31 48.14
CA VAL A 627 18.40 -68.19 48.67
C VAL A 627 18.62 -69.61 48.15
N VAL A 628 18.77 -70.55 49.09
CA VAL A 628 18.97 -71.98 48.79
C VAL A 628 17.77 -72.79 49.25
N VAL A 629 17.23 -73.61 48.34
CA VAL A 629 16.25 -74.66 48.67
C VAL A 629 16.95 -76.00 48.53
N ASP A 630 17.25 -76.65 49.65
CA ASP A 630 18.10 -77.84 49.73
C ASP A 630 17.40 -79.08 50.31
N ALA A 631 18.11 -80.21 50.29
CA ALA A 631 17.64 -81.52 50.73
C ALA A 631 16.27 -81.92 50.16
N SER A 632 16.07 -81.60 48.88
CA SER A 632 14.88 -81.94 48.11
C SER A 632 15.26 -82.80 46.88
N SER A 633 14.27 -83.23 46.09
CA SER A 633 14.53 -83.92 44.82
C SER A 633 15.10 -82.99 43.74
N ASN A 634 14.95 -81.68 43.90
CA ASN A 634 15.43 -80.64 42.99
C ASN A 634 15.93 -79.46 43.83
N ASN A 635 17.21 -79.43 44.16
CA ASN A 635 17.76 -78.30 44.90
C ASN A 635 17.91 -77.09 43.97
N THR A 636 17.59 -75.91 44.48
CA THR A 636 17.69 -74.65 43.73
C THR A 636 18.52 -73.62 44.48
N ILE A 637 19.22 -72.77 43.73
CA ILE A 637 19.90 -71.58 44.23
C ILE A 637 19.36 -70.38 43.46
N THR A 638 18.91 -69.34 44.14
CA THR A 638 18.51 -68.06 43.55
C THR A 638 19.39 -66.95 44.10
N VAL A 639 19.99 -66.17 43.21
CA VAL A 639 20.94 -65.10 43.54
C VAL A 639 20.25 -63.74 43.37
N PHE A 640 20.34 -62.88 44.39
CA PHE A 640 19.85 -61.51 44.33
C PHE A 640 21.05 -60.56 44.32
N VAL A 641 21.08 -59.66 43.33
CA VAL A 641 22.18 -58.70 43.15
C VAL A 641 21.66 -57.28 42.97
N SER A 642 22.49 -56.32 43.34
CA SER A 642 22.31 -54.88 43.11
C SER A 642 23.51 -54.27 42.40
N GLY A 643 23.28 -53.17 41.69
CA GLY A 643 24.28 -52.40 40.94
C GLY A 643 23.68 -51.74 39.69
N GLU A 644 24.50 -50.98 38.98
CA GLU A 644 24.17 -50.20 37.79
C GLU A 644 24.47 -50.98 36.48
N GLY A 645 24.90 -52.24 36.58
CA GLY A 645 25.24 -53.10 35.44
C GLY A 645 24.12 -54.05 35.00
N THR A 646 24.40 -54.82 33.95
CA THR A 646 23.52 -55.90 33.47
C THR A 646 24.19 -57.23 33.69
N TYR A 647 23.56 -58.13 34.45
CA TYR A 647 24.26 -59.27 35.04
C TYR A 647 23.85 -60.64 34.47
N GLU A 648 24.84 -61.51 34.35
CA GLU A 648 24.68 -62.94 34.07
C GLU A 648 25.31 -63.80 35.18
N TYR A 649 24.84 -65.02 35.34
CA TYR A 649 25.10 -65.87 36.50
C TYR A 649 25.68 -67.22 36.06
N ALA A 650 26.74 -67.70 36.70
CA ALA A 650 27.28 -69.04 36.53
C ALA A 650 27.35 -69.78 37.87
N LEU A 651 27.14 -71.10 37.81
CA LEU A 651 27.31 -72.02 38.93
C LEU A 651 28.55 -72.86 38.68
N ASP A 652 29.48 -72.85 39.63
CA ASP A 652 30.80 -73.47 39.56
C ASP A 652 31.56 -73.06 38.29
N SER A 653 32.05 -74.03 37.51
CA SER A 653 32.67 -73.82 36.19
C SER A 653 31.66 -73.98 35.03
N GLY A 654 30.36 -73.75 35.29
CA GLY A 654 29.31 -73.81 34.29
C GLY A 654 29.30 -72.61 33.34
N THR A 655 28.41 -72.65 32.34
CA THR A 655 28.16 -71.51 31.44
C THR A 655 27.32 -70.44 32.14
N PHE A 656 27.55 -69.18 31.80
CA PHE A 656 26.70 -68.08 32.25
C PHE A 656 25.27 -68.19 31.68
N GLN A 657 24.30 -67.75 32.48
CA GLN A 657 22.89 -67.64 32.14
C GLN A 657 22.32 -66.32 32.65
N ASN A 658 21.34 -65.74 31.96
CA ASN A 658 20.69 -64.49 32.39
C ASN A 658 19.74 -64.68 33.60
N SER A 659 19.32 -65.93 33.85
CA SER A 659 18.44 -66.24 34.98
C SER A 659 19.26 -66.28 36.27
N PRO A 660 18.82 -65.61 37.35
CA PRO A 660 19.48 -65.69 38.65
C PRO A 660 19.25 -67.03 39.37
N THR A 661 18.44 -67.93 38.81
CA THR A 661 18.05 -69.19 39.46
C THR A 661 18.66 -70.42 38.76
N PHE A 662 19.36 -71.23 39.55
CA PHE A 662 19.87 -72.55 39.18
C PHE A 662 18.96 -73.65 39.75
N THR A 663 18.73 -74.70 38.96
CA THR A 663 17.90 -75.85 39.35
C THR A 663 18.69 -77.15 39.22
N ASN A 664 18.22 -78.21 39.89
CA ASN A 664 18.84 -79.53 39.97
C ASN A 664 20.29 -79.48 40.47
N VAL A 665 20.56 -78.58 41.41
CA VAL A 665 21.91 -78.40 41.97
C VAL A 665 22.27 -79.60 42.84
N SER A 666 23.48 -80.16 42.64
CA SER A 666 23.98 -81.26 43.47
C SER A 666 24.16 -80.83 44.93
N ALA A 667 24.21 -81.78 45.84
CA ALA A 667 24.55 -81.47 47.23
C ALA A 667 26.06 -81.30 47.37
N GLY A 668 26.50 -80.22 48.02
CA GLY A 668 27.91 -79.84 48.04
C GLY A 668 28.13 -78.37 48.39
N VAL A 669 29.39 -77.95 48.32
CA VAL A 669 29.75 -76.52 48.28
C VAL A 669 29.89 -76.14 46.81
N HIS A 670 29.20 -75.08 46.42
CA HIS A 670 29.16 -74.54 45.08
C HIS A 670 29.66 -73.11 45.09
N THR A 671 30.25 -72.64 43.99
CA THR A 671 30.65 -71.24 43.81
C THR A 671 29.68 -70.59 42.84
N ILE A 672 29.03 -69.52 43.26
CA ILE A 672 28.24 -68.66 42.37
C ILE A 672 29.15 -67.58 41.85
N THR A 673 29.15 -67.34 40.53
CA THR A 673 29.82 -66.20 39.90
C THR A 673 28.78 -65.34 39.21
N VAL A 674 28.76 -64.04 39.50
CA VAL A 674 27.92 -63.06 38.81
C VAL A 674 28.83 -62.13 38.03
N ASN A 675 28.60 -62.03 36.72
CA ASN A 675 29.41 -61.24 35.79
C ASN A 675 28.59 -60.09 35.20
N ASP A 676 29.20 -58.91 35.06
CA ASP A 676 28.64 -57.80 34.30
C ASP A 676 28.88 -58.01 32.80
N ILE A 677 27.81 -57.93 32.01
CA ILE A 677 27.84 -58.13 30.56
C ILE A 677 28.55 -56.95 29.86
N ASN A 678 28.57 -55.78 30.50
CA ASN A 678 29.28 -54.60 30.00
C ASN A 678 30.77 -54.58 30.39
N GLU A 679 31.33 -55.75 30.73
CA GLU A 679 32.76 -55.98 30.98
C GLU A 679 33.35 -55.26 32.21
N CYS A 680 32.53 -54.76 33.15
CA CYS A 680 33.05 -54.11 34.36
C CYS A 680 33.62 -55.06 35.42
N GLY A 681 33.43 -56.38 35.24
CA GLY A 681 34.01 -57.43 36.06
C GLY A 681 32.97 -58.37 36.67
N SER A 682 33.43 -59.25 37.56
CA SER A 682 32.60 -60.26 38.21
C SER A 682 32.89 -60.40 39.71
N VAL A 683 31.93 -60.94 40.44
CA VAL A 683 32.05 -61.30 41.85
C VAL A 683 31.67 -62.77 42.04
N SER A 684 32.36 -63.46 42.95
CA SER A 684 32.06 -64.85 43.28
C SER A 684 31.82 -65.06 44.77
N GLN A 685 30.91 -65.97 45.11
CA GLN A 685 30.59 -66.34 46.48
C GLN A 685 30.27 -67.84 46.61
N ASP A 686 30.86 -68.48 47.62
CA ASP A 686 30.57 -69.87 47.95
C ASP A 686 29.23 -70.02 48.67
N VAL A 687 28.44 -71.01 48.25
CA VAL A 687 27.15 -71.38 48.81
C VAL A 687 27.11 -72.88 49.07
N SER A 688 26.49 -73.31 50.18
CA SER A 688 26.40 -74.73 50.52
C SER A 688 24.97 -75.23 50.31
N VAL A 689 24.83 -76.31 49.54
CA VAL A 689 23.58 -77.02 49.30
C VAL A 689 23.59 -78.30 50.12
N LEU A 690 22.78 -78.36 51.18
CA LEU A 690 22.70 -79.54 52.04
C LEU A 690 22.06 -80.72 51.28
N GLY A 691 22.65 -81.91 51.42
CA GLY A 691 22.00 -83.12 50.94
C GLY A 691 22.55 -84.39 51.56
N PHE A 692 21.83 -85.47 51.31
CA PHE A 692 22.07 -86.77 51.93
C PHE A 692 22.33 -87.80 50.82
N PRO A 693 23.50 -88.46 50.80
CA PRO A 693 23.79 -89.47 49.79
C PRO A 693 22.76 -90.60 49.81
N LYS A 694 22.33 -91.06 48.63
CA LYS A 694 21.35 -92.16 48.51
C LYS A 694 21.98 -93.54 48.69
N PHE A 695 23.30 -93.65 48.60
CA PHE A 695 24.03 -94.88 48.85
C PHE A 695 25.48 -94.58 49.23
N PHE A 696 26.21 -95.60 49.68
CA PHE A 696 27.65 -95.56 49.87
C PHE A 696 28.25 -96.98 49.76
N THR A 697 29.54 -97.07 49.42
CA THR A 697 30.27 -98.31 49.10
C THR A 697 31.56 -98.41 49.92
N PRO A 698 31.52 -98.95 51.16
CA PRO A 698 32.70 -99.04 52.02
C PRO A 698 33.65 -100.17 51.58
N ASN A 699 34.32 -99.99 50.45
CA ASN A 699 35.24 -100.94 49.80
C ASN A 699 36.73 -100.54 49.95
N GLY A 700 37.01 -99.34 50.46
CA GLY A 700 38.35 -98.82 50.71
C GLY A 700 39.04 -98.20 49.49
N ASP A 701 38.29 -97.86 48.44
CA ASP A 701 38.84 -97.21 47.23
C ASP A 701 38.93 -95.67 47.33
N GLY A 702 38.49 -95.11 48.47
CA GLY A 702 38.47 -93.66 48.73
C GLY A 702 37.21 -92.97 48.21
N MET A 703 36.33 -93.64 47.48
CA MET A 703 35.09 -93.11 46.92
C MET A 703 33.86 -93.68 47.63
N ASN A 704 33.01 -92.79 48.16
CA ASN A 704 31.80 -93.19 48.87
C ASN A 704 32.01 -94.22 49.99
N ASP A 705 33.20 -94.27 50.61
CA ASP A 705 33.53 -95.24 51.67
C ASP A 705 32.77 -95.00 52.98
N VAL A 706 32.28 -93.78 53.16
CA VAL A 706 31.55 -93.36 54.35
C VAL A 706 30.30 -92.62 53.93
N TRP A 707 29.20 -92.93 54.59
CA TRP A 707 27.98 -92.16 54.48
C TRP A 707 28.04 -90.93 55.39
N LYS A 708 27.95 -89.74 54.80
CA LYS A 708 27.89 -88.45 55.51
C LYS A 708 27.05 -87.45 54.71
N PRO A 709 26.40 -86.49 55.38
CA PRO A 709 25.74 -85.37 54.70
C PRO A 709 26.76 -84.57 53.88
N LEU A 710 26.33 -84.08 52.72
CA LEU A 710 27.08 -83.21 51.81
C LEU A 710 26.63 -81.76 51.99
N GLY A 711 27.50 -80.79 51.69
CA GLY A 711 27.18 -79.35 51.82
C GLY A 711 27.02 -78.86 53.27
N VAL A 712 27.64 -79.56 54.24
CA VAL A 712 27.63 -79.11 55.64
C VAL A 712 28.52 -77.88 55.79
N ASN A 713 27.97 -76.80 56.35
CA ASN A 713 28.66 -75.55 56.63
C ASN A 713 28.55 -75.16 58.11
N THR A 714 29.05 -73.99 58.47
CA THR A 714 29.02 -73.49 59.87
C THR A 714 27.61 -73.38 60.46
N LYS A 715 26.57 -73.20 59.63
CA LYS A 715 25.16 -73.16 60.06
C LYS A 715 24.56 -74.56 60.26
N THR A 716 25.03 -75.55 59.51
CA THR A 716 24.56 -76.95 59.57
C THR A 716 25.51 -77.91 60.28
N ASN A 717 26.66 -77.44 60.80
CA ASN A 717 27.71 -78.26 61.43
C ASN A 717 27.30 -79.01 62.71
N LYS A 718 26.21 -78.59 63.35
CA LYS A 718 25.61 -79.23 64.54
C LYS A 718 24.49 -80.23 64.18
N LEU A 719 24.34 -80.58 62.90
CA LEU A 719 23.38 -81.59 62.44
C LEU A 719 23.60 -82.91 63.19
N GLN A 720 22.54 -83.39 63.85
CA GLN A 720 22.52 -84.69 64.53
C GLN A 720 21.85 -85.71 63.63
N ILE A 721 22.54 -86.82 63.33
CA ILE A 721 22.01 -87.86 62.47
C ILE A 721 21.96 -89.18 63.22
N SER A 722 20.77 -89.77 63.25
CA SER A 722 20.54 -91.13 63.74
C SER A 722 20.24 -92.05 62.56
N ILE A 723 20.93 -93.18 62.48
CA ILE A 723 20.82 -94.18 61.41
C ILE A 723 20.19 -95.45 61.99
N PHE A 724 19.20 -96.01 61.30
CA PHE A 724 18.38 -97.14 61.71
C PHE A 724 18.37 -98.25 60.65
N ASP A 725 18.21 -99.50 61.06
CA ASP A 725 17.93 -100.61 60.14
C ASP A 725 16.45 -100.65 59.72
N ARG A 726 16.11 -101.58 58.82
CA ARG A 726 14.74 -101.81 58.32
C ARG A 726 13.69 -102.16 59.38
N TYR A 727 14.11 -102.49 60.60
CA TYR A 727 13.22 -102.80 61.72
C TYR A 727 13.12 -101.63 62.73
N GLY A 728 13.74 -100.49 62.43
CA GLY A 728 13.73 -99.30 63.28
C GLY A 728 14.75 -99.35 64.42
N LYS A 729 15.68 -100.30 64.42
CA LYS A 729 16.73 -100.38 65.45
C LYS A 729 17.81 -99.35 65.17
N LEU A 730 18.17 -98.55 66.18
CA LEU A 730 19.28 -97.60 66.09
C LEU A 730 20.62 -98.32 65.88
N ILE A 731 21.25 -98.04 64.74
CA ILE A 731 22.53 -98.60 64.32
C ILE A 731 23.68 -97.68 64.70
N LYS A 732 23.57 -96.39 64.37
CA LYS A 732 24.64 -95.43 64.63
C LYS A 732 24.06 -94.04 64.84
N GLN A 733 24.71 -93.25 65.69
CA GLN A 733 24.55 -91.81 65.71
C GLN A 733 25.85 -91.17 65.22
N ILE A 734 25.71 -90.24 64.28
CA ILE A 734 26.80 -89.40 63.79
C ILE A 734 26.39 -87.94 63.91
N ASN A 735 27.37 -87.06 64.09
CA ASN A 735 27.17 -85.63 63.89
C ASN A 735 27.87 -85.21 62.59
N ALA A 736 27.59 -83.99 62.15
CA ALA A 736 28.20 -83.42 60.95
C ALA A 736 29.75 -83.32 61.01
N SER A 737 30.35 -83.39 62.21
CA SER A 737 31.80 -83.30 62.43
C SER A 737 32.53 -84.66 62.43
N ASN A 738 31.80 -85.78 62.45
CA ASN A 738 32.39 -87.12 62.41
C ASN A 738 32.81 -87.47 60.98
N SER A 739 33.73 -88.44 60.85
CA SER A 739 34.22 -89.00 59.58
C SER A 739 33.16 -89.77 58.77
N GLY A 740 31.86 -89.60 59.05
CA GLY A 740 30.78 -90.39 58.46
C GLY A 740 30.64 -91.81 59.05
N TRP A 741 29.72 -92.59 58.50
CA TRP A 741 29.47 -93.97 58.87
C TRP A 741 29.97 -94.93 57.78
N ASN A 742 30.85 -95.86 58.13
CA ASN A 742 31.48 -96.82 57.20
C ASN A 742 30.74 -98.17 57.09
N GLY A 743 29.47 -98.25 57.51
CA GLY A 743 28.67 -99.47 57.41
C GLY A 743 29.04 -100.57 58.42
N THR A 744 29.58 -100.20 59.57
CA THR A 744 29.89 -101.13 60.68
C THR A 744 28.97 -100.94 61.88
N TYR A 745 28.64 -102.04 62.58
CA TYR A 745 27.91 -102.05 63.84
C TYR A 745 28.64 -102.94 64.85
N LYS A 746 29.02 -102.37 66.01
CA LYS A 746 29.79 -103.07 67.07
C LYS A 746 31.05 -103.79 66.57
N GLY A 747 31.74 -103.20 65.59
CA GLY A 747 32.97 -103.75 65.01
C GLY A 747 32.76 -104.80 63.91
N GLN A 748 31.52 -105.19 63.60
CA GLN A 748 31.20 -106.08 62.48
C GLN A 748 30.70 -105.29 61.27
N GLN A 749 31.06 -105.75 60.07
CA GLN A 749 30.55 -105.22 58.82
C GLN A 749 29.07 -105.63 58.65
N LEU A 750 28.20 -104.65 58.38
CA LEU A 750 26.82 -104.94 58.00
C LEU A 750 26.75 -105.33 56.52
N GLY A 751 25.83 -106.22 56.16
CA GLY A 751 25.58 -106.61 54.77
C GLY A 751 24.87 -105.51 53.96
N SER A 752 24.81 -105.69 52.65
CA SER A 752 24.08 -104.79 51.75
C SER A 752 22.59 -104.77 52.10
N ASP A 753 22.08 -103.62 52.53
CA ASP A 753 20.68 -103.40 52.93
C ASP A 753 20.37 -101.89 52.86
N ASP A 754 19.09 -101.54 52.96
CA ASP A 754 18.65 -100.16 53.13
C ASP A 754 18.67 -99.75 54.62
N TYR A 755 19.08 -98.51 54.85
CA TYR A 755 19.13 -97.88 56.16
C TYR A 755 18.36 -96.57 56.13
N TRP A 756 17.70 -96.24 57.23
CA TRP A 756 16.94 -95.01 57.38
C TRP A 756 17.73 -94.03 58.21
N TYR A 757 17.70 -92.75 57.85
CA TYR A 757 18.29 -91.70 58.65
C TYR A 757 17.23 -90.70 59.12
N ARG A 758 17.48 -90.18 60.32
CA ARG A 758 16.81 -89.01 60.87
C ARG A 758 17.87 -87.96 61.16
N ALA A 759 17.86 -86.88 60.41
CA ALA A 759 18.79 -85.77 60.52
C ALA A 759 18.07 -84.54 61.06
N VAL A 760 18.50 -84.03 62.21
CA VAL A 760 17.88 -82.89 62.89
C VAL A 760 18.85 -81.71 62.92
N LEU A 761 18.45 -80.61 62.32
CA LEU A 761 19.18 -79.34 62.36
C LEU A 761 19.03 -78.67 63.72
N PRO A 762 19.95 -77.77 64.12
CA PRO A 762 19.89 -77.04 65.39
C PRO A 762 18.61 -76.22 65.59
N ASN A 763 17.98 -75.79 64.48
CA ASN A 763 16.72 -75.05 64.48
C ASN A 763 15.47 -75.96 64.61
N GLY A 764 15.65 -77.27 64.78
CA GLY A 764 14.58 -78.24 64.90
C GLY A 764 14.02 -78.78 63.57
N LYS A 765 14.48 -78.28 62.42
CA LYS A 765 14.09 -78.83 61.11
C LYS A 765 14.61 -80.25 60.97
N GLU A 766 13.73 -81.15 60.55
CA GLU A 766 14.01 -82.58 60.46
C GLU A 766 13.98 -83.05 59.01
N TYR A 767 14.99 -83.83 58.63
CA TYR A 767 15.06 -84.53 57.36
C TYR A 767 15.05 -86.04 57.63
N LEU A 768 14.11 -86.72 56.97
CA LEU A 768 13.96 -88.17 57.02
C LEU A 768 14.23 -88.74 55.63
N GLY A 769 14.93 -89.85 55.57
CA GLY A 769 15.15 -90.55 54.31
C GLY A 769 15.75 -91.92 54.53
N HIS A 770 16.07 -92.58 53.42
CA HIS A 770 16.81 -93.84 53.44
C HIS A 770 17.97 -93.77 52.44
N PHE A 771 18.94 -94.65 52.64
CA PHE A 771 20.08 -94.85 51.77
C PHE A 771 20.51 -96.30 51.79
N SER A 772 21.12 -96.76 50.70
CA SER A 772 21.57 -98.14 50.57
C SER A 772 23.05 -98.27 50.96
N LEU A 773 23.37 -99.23 51.81
CA LEU A 773 24.74 -99.73 51.94
C LEU A 773 24.97 -100.75 50.83
N VAL A 774 25.96 -100.54 49.97
CA VAL A 774 26.28 -101.45 48.86
C VAL A 774 27.68 -102.04 49.07
N ARG A 775 27.81 -103.36 49.00
CA ARG A 775 29.08 -104.10 49.12
C ARG A 775 29.32 -105.01 47.93
#